data_AF-A0A8S1H1V3-F1
#
_entry.id   AF-A0A8S1H1V3-F1
#
_cell.length_a   1.000
_cell.length_b   1.000
_cell.length_c   1.000
_cell.angle_alpha   90.00
_cell.angle_beta   90.00
_cell.angle_gamma   90.00
#
_symmetry.space_group_name_H-M   'P 1'
#
loop_
_entity.id
_entity.type
_entity.pdbx_description
1 polymer ?
#
loop_
_entity_poly.entity_id
_entity_poly.type
_entity_poly.pdbx_seq_one_letter_code
_entity_poly.pdbx_strand_id
1 'polypeptide(L)'
;MPTNVGVVHSIMLVAHVAEYLSFALSVVINGLLIYLIKTKSRKEMGSYKYLMMSFALFGIFYSTIDVLVQPLIHVYASTFSAIMILSTFGFNKNSAAVIISCFNMALTLLAVHFVYRYFAVCWPLRLRYFKGFRTFPCWAFVVMVLGLAWGLTTYFVANESPDKDEFLAEEFLKNYDLRIEEIYYVGSFYFTYDEDGYRRYKLSACLGMLNYTFLMSVSSSIVFYCGVKTYLNMRKEQDNKTKKMRNLQAQLFKVLVLQTVTPVVLMYIPCGFVFAAPLFEMEVGAYANFVPIFLALYPVIDPLYVIYFIRDHRESVKKWFNFFSKIPTSRPTYESRMTLIEKFSLQEASQGAHFSSIKNFIHCEKTLEGNLGESKMRRLPRSAEMAHGAEYVGFCLGVVINSTLIFLIKTKSRKELGVYRYLMMSFAFCGIGYSTVDLITQPLIQTHGTTFTVLTVLSTFDISKRVGALVVALYCAFFEVTLALLGVHFVYRYFAICRPNLLRLFEGFNKAIWVAVVLGFGLDWFLTTYFLVPETEMANRYLANAIMENYGLRMDEIAYIGPLYFITDSSGEKHFNLISCLGMANFLFMVFFSFGTVFFCGISTYRKMQQQLSIVTQRTRILQKQLFLTLIVQTIVPIFFMYIPIFFLFLSPLFELEIGANANFVSISLALYPVLDPLVAIYFISDYREAVKNFFKKCLPKKHSSGLVSTGLVLNAISSTS
;
A
#
# COMPACT_ATOMS: atom_id res chain seq x y z
N MET A 1 -25.82 9.03 -21.63
CA MET A 1 -25.03 8.07 -22.46
C MET A 1 -25.13 6.70 -21.80
N PRO A 2 -25.23 5.57 -22.53
CA PRO A 2 -25.14 4.26 -21.89
C PRO A 2 -23.75 4.14 -21.26
N THR A 3 -23.69 4.17 -19.94
CA THR A 3 -22.47 3.94 -19.16
C THR A 3 -22.04 2.50 -19.42
N ASN A 4 -20.87 2.33 -20.02
CA ASN A 4 -20.29 1.00 -20.20
C ASN A 4 -20.00 0.45 -18.80
N VAL A 5 -20.78 -0.54 -18.35
CA VAL A 5 -20.75 -1.10 -16.99
C VAL A 5 -19.31 -1.47 -16.58
N GLY A 6 -18.49 -1.94 -17.54
CA GLY A 6 -17.07 -2.24 -17.31
C GLY A 6 -16.21 -1.02 -16.94
N VAL A 7 -16.50 0.17 -17.48
CA VAL A 7 -15.80 1.41 -17.13
C VAL A 7 -16.17 1.86 -15.72
N VAL A 8 -17.45 1.76 -15.35
CA VAL A 8 -17.91 2.12 -14.00
C VAL A 8 -17.28 1.22 -12.94
N HIS A 9 -17.27 -0.09 -13.17
CA HIS A 9 -16.59 -1.05 -12.30
C HIS A 9 -15.09 -0.77 -12.19
N SER A 10 -14.44 -0.40 -13.29
CA SER A 10 -13.01 -0.01 -13.28
C SER A 10 -12.76 1.23 -12.43
N ILE A 11 -13.63 2.24 -12.49
CA ILE A 11 -13.51 3.46 -11.69
C ILE A 11 -13.70 3.17 -10.21
N MET A 12 -14.69 2.35 -9.85
CA MET A 12 -14.91 1.91 -8.47
C MET A 12 -13.70 1.14 -7.92
N LEU A 13 -13.15 0.22 -8.72
CA LEU A 13 -11.94 -0.52 -8.37
C LEU A 13 -10.76 0.43 -8.14
N VAL A 14 -10.55 1.40 -9.03
CA VAL A 14 -9.50 2.41 -8.89
C VAL A 14 -9.70 3.25 -7.63
N ALA A 15 -10.95 3.61 -7.29
CA ALA A 15 -11.27 4.34 -6.07
C ALA A 15 -10.90 3.54 -4.81
N HIS A 16 -11.36 2.29 -4.69
CA HIS A 16 -11.03 1.45 -3.53
C HIS A 16 -9.53 1.12 -3.44
N VAL A 17 -8.88 0.82 -4.57
CA VAL A 17 -7.42 0.61 -4.59
C VAL A 17 -6.69 1.87 -4.12
N ALA A 18 -7.13 3.05 -4.55
CA ALA A 18 -6.56 4.31 -4.10
C ALA A 18 -6.79 4.56 -2.61
N GLU A 19 -7.96 4.22 -2.06
CA GLU A 19 -8.26 4.31 -0.62
C GLU A 19 -7.34 3.42 0.21
N TYR A 20 -7.23 2.12 -0.12
CA TYR A 20 -6.35 1.19 0.58
C TYR A 20 -4.87 1.58 0.47
N LEU A 21 -4.43 1.96 -0.73
CA LEU A 21 -3.06 2.43 -0.96
C LEU A 21 -2.79 3.71 -0.16
N SER A 22 -3.74 4.65 -0.15
CA SER A 22 -3.61 5.90 0.57
C SER A 22 -3.63 5.70 2.08
N PHE A 23 -4.40 4.75 2.60
CA PHE A 23 -4.33 4.35 4.00
C PHE A 23 -2.97 3.78 4.37
N ALA A 24 -2.46 2.81 3.59
CA ALA A 24 -1.14 2.23 3.83
C ALA A 24 -0.03 3.30 3.79
N LEU A 25 -0.06 4.17 2.78
CA LEU A 25 0.88 5.28 2.64
C LEU A 25 0.72 6.31 3.77
N SER A 26 -0.51 6.64 4.17
CA SER A 26 -0.81 7.56 5.27
C SER A 26 -0.20 7.05 6.57
N VAL A 27 -0.44 5.78 6.94
CA VAL A 27 0.11 5.18 8.16
C VAL A 27 1.64 5.22 8.15
N VAL A 28 2.26 4.85 7.01
CA VAL A 28 3.72 4.81 6.89
C VAL A 28 4.34 6.22 6.94
N ILE A 29 3.83 7.16 6.15
CA ILE A 29 4.41 8.50 6.01
C ILE A 29 4.15 9.33 7.27
N ASN A 30 2.94 9.27 7.83
CA ASN A 30 2.64 9.95 9.09
C ASN A 30 3.41 9.31 10.25
N GLY A 31 3.57 7.98 10.28
CA GLY A 31 4.45 7.29 11.23
C GLY A 31 5.91 7.74 11.14
N LEU A 32 6.45 7.84 9.92
CA LEU A 32 7.78 8.39 9.65
C LEU A 32 7.90 9.85 10.11
N LEU A 33 6.90 10.68 9.82
CA LEU A 33 6.88 12.07 10.25
C LEU A 33 6.90 12.18 11.79
N ILE A 34 6.08 11.40 12.50
CA ILE A 34 6.08 11.36 13.97
C ILE A 34 7.47 10.98 14.50
N TYR A 35 8.10 9.95 13.93
CA TYR A 35 9.46 9.54 14.29
C TYR A 35 10.47 10.67 14.08
N LEU A 36 10.43 11.33 12.92
CA LEU A 36 11.31 12.45 12.58
C LEU A 36 11.10 13.65 13.50
N ILE A 37 9.85 13.91 13.91
CA ILE A 37 9.54 14.98 14.85
C ILE A 37 10.15 14.70 16.23
N LYS A 38 10.02 13.46 16.73
CA LYS A 38 10.55 13.07 18.04
C LYS A 38 12.08 13.09 18.07
N THR A 39 12.72 12.64 16.99
CA THR A 39 14.16 12.34 17.00
C THR A 39 15.06 13.41 16.36
N LYS A 40 14.54 14.22 15.42
CA LYS A 40 15.36 15.14 14.60
C LYS A 40 14.96 16.60 14.68
N SER A 41 13.81 16.94 15.25
CA SER A 41 13.37 18.34 15.35
C SER A 41 14.20 19.14 16.38
N ARG A 42 14.59 20.38 16.04
CA ARG A 42 15.37 21.27 16.94
C ARG A 42 14.56 21.72 18.15
N LYS A 43 15.22 21.98 19.28
CA LYS A 43 14.57 22.59 20.46
C LYS A 43 13.93 23.95 20.15
N GLU A 44 14.55 24.71 19.23
CA GLU A 44 14.07 26.01 18.71
C GLU A 44 12.66 25.95 18.07
N MET A 45 12.17 24.77 17.66
CA MET A 45 10.81 24.62 17.13
C MET A 45 9.71 24.76 18.20
N GLY A 46 10.03 24.58 19.48
CA GLY A 46 9.08 24.74 20.59
C GLY A 46 7.74 24.02 20.37
N SER A 47 6.64 24.75 20.53
CA SER A 47 5.26 24.26 20.36
C SER A 47 4.95 23.71 18.96
N TYR A 48 5.71 24.11 17.93
CA TYR A 48 5.48 23.69 16.53
C TYR A 48 5.69 22.18 16.33
N LYS A 49 6.45 21.50 17.20
CA LYS A 49 6.59 20.04 17.14
C LYS A 49 5.28 19.31 17.47
N TYR A 50 4.57 19.80 18.48
CA TYR A 50 3.30 19.23 18.90
C TYR A 50 2.21 19.49 17.86
N LEU A 51 2.27 20.65 17.19
CA LEU A 51 1.46 20.95 16.00
C LEU A 51 1.68 19.90 14.92
N MET A 52 2.91 19.68 14.44
CA MET A 52 3.14 18.74 13.33
C MET A 52 2.79 17.29 13.71
N MET A 53 2.96 16.92 14.99
CA MET A 53 2.62 15.57 15.47
C MET A 53 1.12 15.35 15.52
N SER A 54 0.34 16.38 15.87
CA SER A 54 -1.11 16.30 15.87
C SER A 54 -1.67 16.19 14.45
N PHE A 55 -1.07 16.86 13.45
CA PHE A 55 -1.41 16.67 12.03
C PHE A 55 -1.17 15.23 11.56
N ALA A 56 -0.05 14.63 11.96
CA ALA A 56 0.25 13.25 11.59
C ALA A 56 -0.73 12.24 12.20
N LEU A 57 -1.13 12.44 13.46
CA LEU A 57 -2.13 11.60 14.11
C LEU A 57 -3.52 11.76 13.48
N PHE A 58 -3.89 12.99 13.12
CA PHE A 58 -5.12 13.27 12.38
C PHE A 58 -5.14 12.59 11.01
N GLY A 59 -4.04 12.65 10.26
CA GLY A 59 -3.93 11.99 8.96
C GLY A 59 -4.14 10.48 9.04
N ILE A 60 -3.59 9.82 10.07
CA ILE A 60 -3.81 8.39 10.33
C ILE A 60 -5.29 8.14 10.64
N PHE A 61 -5.86 8.87 11.60
CA PHE A 61 -7.27 8.71 11.99
C PHE A 61 -8.22 8.90 10.81
N TYR A 62 -8.02 9.96 10.02
CA TYR A 62 -8.84 10.24 8.84
C TYR A 62 -8.75 9.12 7.81
N SER A 63 -7.55 8.66 7.47
CA SER A 63 -7.39 7.54 6.52
C SER A 63 -7.98 6.22 7.02
N THR A 64 -8.06 6.01 8.34
CA THR A 64 -8.75 4.85 8.91
C THR A 64 -10.25 4.94 8.68
N ILE A 65 -10.86 6.10 8.96
CA ILE A 65 -12.30 6.30 8.72
C ILE A 65 -12.62 6.17 7.23
N ASP A 66 -11.79 6.74 6.36
CA ASP A 66 -11.95 6.68 4.91
C ASP A 66 -11.99 5.23 4.38
N VAL A 67 -11.03 4.39 4.80
CA VAL A 67 -11.02 2.96 4.44
C VAL A 67 -12.14 2.15 5.09
N LEU A 68 -12.65 2.55 6.27
CA LEU A 68 -13.80 1.88 6.88
C LEU A 68 -15.12 2.21 6.17
N VAL A 69 -15.24 3.42 5.62
CA VAL A 69 -16.45 3.87 4.92
C VAL A 69 -16.47 3.41 3.47
N GLN A 70 -15.34 3.51 2.77
CA GLN A 70 -15.21 3.27 1.32
C GLN A 70 -16.32 3.94 0.50
N PRO A 71 -16.46 5.26 0.62
CA PRO A 71 -17.59 5.97 0.07
C PRO A 71 -17.53 5.94 -1.46
N LEU A 72 -18.58 5.42 -2.09
CA LEU A 72 -18.83 5.62 -3.51
C LEU A 72 -19.69 6.87 -3.66
N ILE A 73 -19.41 7.70 -4.66
CA ILE A 73 -20.21 8.90 -4.93
C ILE A 73 -20.93 8.73 -6.26
N HIS A 74 -22.23 8.98 -6.22
CA HIS A 74 -23.09 8.99 -7.38
C HIS A 74 -23.84 10.32 -7.47
N VAL A 75 -23.93 10.90 -8.66
CA VAL A 75 -24.71 12.12 -8.91
C VAL A 75 -25.62 11.86 -10.10
N TYR A 76 -26.93 11.91 -9.88
CA TYR A 76 -27.93 11.59 -10.88
C TYR A 76 -29.13 12.53 -10.76
N ALA A 77 -29.51 13.17 -11.86
CA ALA A 77 -30.59 14.15 -11.93
C ALA A 77 -30.50 15.17 -10.77
N SER A 78 -31.58 15.34 -9.98
CA SER A 78 -31.63 16.21 -8.81
C SER A 78 -31.19 15.52 -7.51
N THR A 79 -30.32 14.50 -7.59
CA THR A 79 -29.78 13.76 -6.44
C THR A 79 -28.26 13.67 -6.44
N PHE A 80 -27.66 13.67 -5.25
CA PHE A 80 -26.36 13.03 -5.03
C PHE A 80 -26.49 12.02 -3.91
N SER A 81 -25.69 10.96 -3.99
CA SER A 81 -25.66 9.85 -3.04
C SER A 81 -24.23 9.47 -2.73
N ALA A 82 -23.88 9.46 -1.45
CA ALA A 82 -22.71 8.78 -0.93
C ALA A 82 -23.14 7.38 -0.47
N ILE A 83 -22.64 6.37 -1.18
CA ILE A 83 -23.03 4.97 -1.05
C ILE A 83 -21.92 4.24 -0.30
N MET A 84 -22.33 3.44 0.68
CA MET A 84 -21.47 2.54 1.44
C MET A 84 -21.99 1.11 1.26
N ILE A 85 -21.11 0.19 0.85
CA ILE A 85 -21.47 -1.22 0.68
C ILE A 85 -21.36 -1.91 2.05
N LEU A 86 -22.50 -2.35 2.59
CA LEU A 86 -22.61 -2.85 3.96
C LEU A 86 -21.83 -4.15 4.18
N SER A 87 -21.80 -5.01 3.15
CA SER A 87 -21.11 -6.30 3.18
C SER A 87 -19.59 -6.19 3.30
N THR A 88 -19.00 -5.03 3.00
CA THR A 88 -17.54 -4.89 2.97
C THR A 88 -16.88 -5.07 4.34
N PHE A 89 -17.52 -4.54 5.40
CA PHE A 89 -17.06 -4.68 6.79
C PHE A 89 -18.13 -5.29 7.70
N GLY A 90 -19.25 -5.76 7.13
CA GLY A 90 -20.35 -6.35 7.89
C GLY A 90 -21.07 -5.35 8.82
N PHE A 91 -21.12 -4.07 8.43
CA PHE A 91 -21.84 -3.08 9.22
C PHE A 91 -23.34 -3.22 9.02
N ASN A 92 -24.12 -3.00 10.07
CA ASN A 92 -25.54 -2.72 9.91
C ASN A 92 -25.75 -1.25 9.53
N LYS A 93 -26.95 -0.89 9.04
CA LYS A 93 -27.27 0.48 8.60
C LYS A 93 -27.02 1.54 9.68
N ASN A 94 -27.28 1.21 10.95
CA ASN A 94 -27.06 2.13 12.07
C ASN A 94 -25.56 2.40 12.30
N SER A 95 -24.72 1.36 12.23
CA SER A 95 -23.27 1.48 12.31
C SER A 95 -22.72 2.26 11.12
N ALA A 96 -23.22 1.99 9.90
CA ALA A 96 -22.84 2.74 8.70
C ALA A 96 -23.16 4.24 8.83
N ALA A 97 -24.35 4.59 9.34
CA ALA A 97 -24.76 5.97 9.59
C ALA A 97 -23.81 6.70 10.56
N VAL A 98 -23.39 6.03 11.64
CA VAL A 98 -22.44 6.58 12.62
C VAL A 98 -21.05 6.79 12.00
N ILE A 99 -20.55 5.80 11.26
CA ILE A 99 -19.20 5.85 10.68
C ILE A 99 -19.13 6.92 9.58
N ILE A 100 -20.15 7.03 8.72
CA ILE A 100 -20.24 8.11 7.72
C ILE A 100 -20.30 9.49 8.40
N SER A 101 -21.01 9.60 9.53
CA SER A 101 -21.05 10.85 10.32
C SER A 101 -19.68 11.23 10.89
N CYS A 102 -18.80 10.26 11.17
CA CYS A 102 -17.43 10.51 11.62
C CYS A 102 -16.56 11.19 10.55
N PHE A 103 -16.91 11.08 9.26
CA PHE A 103 -16.16 11.74 8.18
C PHE A 103 -16.15 13.27 8.33
N ASN A 104 -17.28 13.88 8.76
CA ASN A 104 -17.34 15.32 9.00
C ASN A 104 -16.66 15.76 10.32
N MET A 105 -16.59 14.88 11.33
CA MET A 105 -15.78 15.15 12.52
C MET A 105 -14.33 15.43 12.12
N ALA A 106 -13.83 14.74 11.09
CA ALA A 106 -12.47 14.97 10.60
C ALA A 106 -12.29 16.36 9.97
N LEU A 107 -13.25 16.84 9.16
CA LEU A 107 -13.21 18.21 8.60
C LEU A 107 -13.28 19.29 9.69
N THR A 108 -14.03 19.04 10.76
CA THR A 108 -14.10 19.96 11.90
C THR A 108 -12.79 19.97 12.69
N LEU A 109 -12.21 18.79 12.91
CA LEU A 109 -10.92 18.64 13.58
C LEU A 109 -9.83 19.39 12.80
N LEU A 110 -9.82 19.30 11.46
CA LEU A 110 -8.95 20.08 10.59
C LEU A 110 -9.04 21.60 10.85
N ALA A 111 -10.24 22.16 10.98
CA ALA A 111 -10.41 23.59 11.31
C ALA A 111 -9.85 23.93 12.70
N VAL A 112 -10.09 23.09 13.71
CA VAL A 112 -9.53 23.24 15.06
C VAL A 112 -8.00 23.22 15.02
N HIS A 113 -7.39 22.40 14.17
CA HIS A 113 -5.94 22.39 13.97
C HIS A 113 -5.41 23.73 13.42
N PHE A 114 -6.15 24.40 12.53
CA PHE A 114 -5.81 25.73 12.05
C PHE A 114 -5.96 26.82 13.12
N VAL A 115 -6.97 26.71 14.00
CA VAL A 115 -7.11 27.61 15.16
C VAL A 115 -5.95 27.42 16.14
N TYR A 116 -5.61 26.18 16.47
CA TYR A 116 -4.46 25.85 17.32
C TYR A 116 -3.17 26.48 16.74
N ARG A 117 -2.99 26.36 15.43
CA ARG A 117 -1.84 26.93 14.71
C ARG A 117 -1.79 28.45 14.81
N TYR A 118 -2.92 29.11 14.59
CA TYR A 118 -3.04 30.57 14.71
C TYR A 118 -2.69 31.04 16.12
N PHE A 119 -3.17 30.36 17.17
CA PHE A 119 -2.80 30.70 18.55
C PHE A 119 -1.34 30.40 18.84
N ALA A 120 -0.79 29.30 18.34
CA ALA A 120 0.61 28.95 18.56
C ALA A 120 1.59 29.99 17.98
N VAL A 121 1.22 30.65 16.88
CA VAL A 121 2.09 31.58 16.15
C VAL A 121 1.81 33.04 16.51
N CYS A 122 0.54 33.44 16.57
CA CYS A 122 0.16 34.84 16.75
C CYS A 122 -0.07 35.21 18.22
N TRP A 123 -0.47 34.25 19.06
CA TRP A 123 -0.88 34.51 20.45
C TRP A 123 -0.46 33.36 21.39
N PRO A 124 0.85 33.15 21.64
CA PRO A 124 1.33 31.97 22.35
C PRO A 124 0.76 31.83 23.77
N LEU A 125 0.38 32.92 24.44
CA LEU A 125 -0.31 32.90 25.75
C LEU A 125 -1.70 32.25 25.68
N ARG A 126 -2.38 32.30 24.52
CA ARG A 126 -3.68 31.66 24.28
C ARG A 126 -3.56 30.16 24.02
N LEU A 127 -2.36 29.59 23.88
CA LEU A 127 -2.18 28.13 23.88
C LEU A 127 -2.67 27.45 25.16
N ARG A 128 -2.87 28.19 26.26
CA ARG A 128 -3.52 27.68 27.48
C ARG A 128 -4.91 27.08 27.21
N TYR A 129 -5.62 27.57 26.19
CA TYR A 129 -6.92 27.01 25.78
C TYR A 129 -6.80 25.63 25.12
N PHE A 130 -5.59 25.19 24.78
CA PHE A 130 -5.32 23.86 24.21
C PHE A 130 -4.42 23.00 25.11
N LYS A 131 -4.02 23.51 26.28
CA LYS A 131 -3.12 22.83 27.22
C LYS A 131 -3.83 22.66 28.57
N GLY A 132 -4.05 21.41 28.97
CA GLY A 132 -4.60 21.06 30.27
C GLY A 132 -5.76 20.07 30.19
N PHE A 133 -5.90 19.25 31.22
CA PHE A 133 -6.94 18.22 31.32
C PHE A 133 -8.37 18.80 31.27
N ARG A 134 -8.54 20.09 31.61
CA ARG A 134 -9.85 20.76 31.59
C ARG A 134 -10.22 21.40 30.24
N THR A 135 -9.25 21.78 29.40
CA THR A 135 -9.51 22.53 28.16
C THR A 135 -9.51 21.63 26.91
N PHE A 136 -8.75 20.53 26.93
CA PHE A 136 -8.78 19.54 25.85
C PHE A 136 -10.19 18.91 25.64
N PRO A 137 -10.93 18.51 26.70
CA PRO A 137 -12.30 18.04 26.54
C PRO A 137 -13.24 19.08 25.95
N CYS A 138 -13.03 20.38 26.17
CA CYS A 138 -13.86 21.43 25.58
C CYS A 138 -13.74 21.47 24.05
N TRP A 139 -12.53 21.31 23.50
CA TRP A 139 -12.35 21.24 22.06
C TRP A 139 -12.86 19.92 21.47
N ALA A 140 -12.66 18.81 22.16
CA ALA A 140 -13.26 17.53 21.79
C ALA A 140 -14.79 17.63 21.77
N PHE A 141 -15.39 18.33 22.74
CA PHE A 141 -16.82 18.60 22.80
C PHE A 141 -17.29 19.48 21.63
N VAL A 142 -16.54 20.53 21.25
CA VAL A 142 -16.86 21.33 20.05
C VAL A 142 -16.85 20.48 18.78
N VAL A 143 -15.82 19.64 18.60
CA VAL A 143 -15.73 18.73 17.43
C VAL A 143 -16.89 17.74 17.43
N MET A 144 -17.24 17.19 18.60
CA MET A 144 -18.34 16.26 18.75
C MET A 144 -19.69 16.92 18.48
N VAL A 145 -19.96 18.13 18.97
CA VAL A 145 -21.23 18.84 18.72
C VAL A 145 -21.41 19.17 17.24
N LEU A 146 -20.37 19.65 16.57
CA LEU A 146 -20.44 19.94 15.13
C LEU A 146 -20.53 18.67 14.28
N GLY A 147 -19.84 17.60 14.70
CA GLY A 147 -19.99 16.26 14.12
C GLY A 147 -21.40 15.70 14.30
N LEU A 148 -21.98 15.84 15.49
CA LEU A 148 -23.36 15.45 15.80
C LEU A 148 -24.37 16.27 15.00
N ALA A 149 -24.18 17.59 14.84
CA ALA A 149 -25.07 18.40 14.02
C ALA A 149 -25.13 17.91 12.56
N TRP A 150 -23.98 17.54 12.01
CA TRP A 150 -23.89 16.91 10.68
C TRP A 150 -24.53 15.52 10.66
N GLY A 151 -24.19 14.67 11.63
CA GLY A 151 -24.71 13.32 11.73
C GLY A 151 -26.23 13.27 11.92
N LEU A 152 -26.81 14.17 12.72
CA LEU A 152 -28.25 14.30 12.87
C LEU A 152 -28.91 14.76 11.57
N THR A 153 -28.29 15.67 10.83
CA THR A 153 -28.78 16.06 9.50
C THR A 153 -28.70 14.89 8.53
N THR A 154 -27.64 14.09 8.62
CA THR A 154 -27.47 12.90 7.79
C THR A 154 -28.54 11.87 8.10
N TYR A 155 -28.78 11.62 9.39
CA TYR A 155 -29.72 10.60 9.87
C TYR A 155 -31.20 10.99 9.68
N PHE A 156 -31.58 12.24 9.92
CA PHE A 156 -32.98 12.68 9.83
C PHE A 156 -33.39 13.21 8.46
N VAL A 157 -32.43 13.69 7.64
CA VAL A 157 -32.75 14.38 6.38
C VAL A 157 -32.15 13.64 5.18
N ALA A 158 -30.86 13.32 5.23
CA ALA A 158 -30.15 12.72 4.10
C ALA A 158 -30.25 11.19 4.05
N ASN A 159 -30.88 10.54 5.02
CA ASN A 159 -30.99 9.09 5.10
C ASN A 159 -31.85 8.51 3.96
N GLU A 160 -31.77 7.20 3.79
CA GLU A 160 -32.65 6.45 2.89
C GLU A 160 -34.13 6.71 3.20
N SER A 161 -34.97 6.69 2.17
CA SER A 161 -36.41 6.87 2.29
C SER A 161 -37.09 6.16 1.12
N PRO A 162 -38.32 5.64 1.28
CA PRO A 162 -39.01 4.89 0.22
C PRO A 162 -39.02 5.61 -1.13
N ASP A 163 -39.32 6.90 -1.15
CA ASP A 163 -39.32 7.73 -2.38
C ASP A 163 -37.94 7.80 -3.07
N LYS A 164 -36.85 7.82 -2.29
CA LYS A 164 -35.48 7.87 -2.82
C LYS A 164 -35.07 6.48 -3.30
N ASP A 165 -35.49 5.44 -2.58
CA ASP A 165 -35.20 4.05 -2.94
C ASP A 165 -35.84 3.70 -4.29
N GLU A 166 -37.13 4.01 -4.46
CA GLU A 166 -37.83 3.81 -5.73
C GLU A 166 -37.16 4.56 -6.89
N PHE A 167 -36.72 5.80 -6.66
CA PHE A 167 -36.07 6.62 -7.68
C PHE A 167 -34.63 6.15 -8.03
N LEU A 168 -33.87 5.64 -7.05
CA LEU A 168 -32.45 5.31 -7.22
C LEU A 168 -32.18 3.82 -7.44
N ALA A 169 -33.15 2.93 -7.19
CA ALA A 169 -32.96 1.47 -7.26
C ALA A 169 -32.45 1.01 -8.62
N GLU A 170 -33.15 1.42 -9.68
CA GLU A 170 -32.76 1.05 -11.05
C GLU A 170 -31.40 1.65 -11.43
N GLU A 171 -31.11 2.88 -11.00
CA GLU A 171 -29.86 3.56 -11.34
C GLU A 171 -28.65 2.94 -10.62
N PHE A 172 -28.81 2.55 -9.35
CA PHE A 172 -27.78 1.82 -8.60
C PHE A 172 -27.56 0.42 -9.15
N LEU A 173 -28.63 -0.30 -9.47
CA LEU A 173 -28.53 -1.62 -10.09
C LEU A 173 -27.83 -1.53 -11.46
N LYS A 174 -28.22 -0.55 -12.29
CA LYS A 174 -27.66 -0.37 -13.64
C LYS A 174 -26.18 0.02 -13.65
N ASN A 175 -25.75 0.92 -12.76
CA ASN A 175 -24.36 1.41 -12.77
C ASN A 175 -23.42 0.60 -11.88
N TYR A 176 -23.89 0.12 -10.74
CA TYR A 176 -23.05 -0.54 -9.73
C TYR A 176 -23.27 -2.04 -9.64
N ASP A 177 -24.36 -2.58 -10.21
CA ASP A 177 -24.82 -3.96 -10.00
C ASP A 177 -25.06 -4.26 -8.52
N LEU A 178 -25.59 -3.26 -7.79
CA LEU A 178 -25.86 -3.33 -6.36
C LEU A 178 -27.34 -3.12 -6.11
N ARG A 179 -27.92 -3.99 -5.28
CA ARG A 179 -29.30 -3.83 -4.81
C ARG A 179 -29.37 -2.87 -3.64
N ILE A 180 -30.50 -2.18 -3.47
CA ILE A 180 -30.68 -1.19 -2.39
C ILE A 180 -30.51 -1.80 -1.00
N GLU A 181 -30.86 -3.08 -0.83
CA GLU A 181 -30.74 -3.77 0.46
C GLU A 181 -29.29 -4.05 0.88
N GLU A 182 -28.36 -4.10 -0.09
CA GLU A 182 -26.94 -4.42 0.12
C GLU A 182 -26.11 -3.16 0.46
N ILE A 183 -26.70 -1.98 0.29
CA ILE A 183 -26.03 -0.70 0.48
C ILE A 183 -26.71 0.10 1.58
N TYR A 184 -25.92 1.00 2.15
CA TYR A 184 -26.43 2.13 2.90
C TYR A 184 -25.99 3.38 2.17
N TYR A 185 -26.92 4.24 1.79
CA TYR A 185 -26.60 5.48 1.11
C TYR A 185 -27.18 6.68 1.85
N VAL A 186 -26.44 7.78 1.80
CA VAL A 186 -26.88 9.08 2.30
C VAL A 186 -26.83 10.08 1.16
N GLY A 187 -27.91 10.83 0.98
CA GLY A 187 -28.07 11.65 -0.20
C GLY A 187 -29.21 12.66 -0.09
N SER A 188 -29.04 13.77 -0.80
CA SER A 188 -30.07 14.80 -0.92
C SER A 188 -30.83 14.62 -2.22
N PHE A 189 -32.16 14.65 -2.15
CA PHE A 189 -33.06 14.67 -3.32
C PHE A 189 -33.74 16.04 -3.37
N TYR A 190 -33.21 16.94 -4.20
CA TYR A 190 -33.47 18.37 -4.09
C TYR A 190 -34.88 18.78 -4.51
N PHE A 191 -35.37 18.25 -5.62
CA PHE A 191 -36.69 18.58 -6.15
C PHE A 191 -37.23 17.48 -7.07
N THR A 192 -38.55 17.42 -7.18
CA THR A 192 -39.30 16.57 -8.11
C THR A 192 -40.10 17.42 -9.09
N TYR A 193 -40.63 16.82 -10.15
CA TYR A 193 -41.53 17.50 -11.08
C TYR A 193 -42.98 17.18 -10.72
N ASP A 194 -43.83 18.19 -10.81
CA ASP A 194 -45.28 18.05 -10.70
C ASP A 194 -45.88 17.55 -12.02
N GLU A 195 -47.18 17.20 -12.02
CA GLU A 195 -47.89 16.76 -13.23
C GLU A 195 -47.84 17.80 -14.38
N ASP A 196 -47.74 19.08 -14.03
CA ASP A 196 -47.60 20.21 -14.96
C ASP A 196 -46.14 20.52 -15.38
N GLY A 197 -45.16 19.70 -14.94
CA GLY A 197 -43.74 19.87 -15.28
C GLY A 197 -42.99 20.95 -14.49
N TYR A 198 -43.60 21.54 -13.45
CA TYR A 198 -42.94 22.51 -12.57
C TYR A 198 -42.09 21.83 -11.47
N ARG A 199 -40.94 22.41 -11.14
CA ARG A 199 -40.05 21.92 -10.06
C ARG A 199 -40.66 22.18 -8.68
N ARG A 200 -40.95 21.13 -7.92
CA ARG A 200 -41.30 21.19 -6.49
C ARG A 200 -40.08 20.85 -5.64
N TYR A 201 -39.55 21.85 -4.94
CA TYR A 201 -38.40 21.68 -4.04
C TYR A 201 -38.79 20.98 -2.73
N LYS A 202 -38.04 19.94 -2.37
CA LYS A 202 -38.22 19.26 -1.07
C LYS A 202 -37.57 20.12 0.02
N LEU A 203 -38.41 20.74 0.87
CA LEU A 203 -37.95 21.67 1.92
C LEU A 203 -36.92 21.02 2.86
N SER A 204 -37.11 19.75 3.21
CA SER A 204 -36.18 18.99 4.04
C SER A 204 -34.79 18.91 3.42
N ALA A 205 -34.70 18.55 2.13
CA ALA A 205 -33.46 18.48 1.38
C ALA A 205 -32.75 19.85 1.30
N CYS A 206 -33.50 20.93 1.06
CA CYS A 206 -32.98 22.29 1.07
C CYS A 206 -32.41 22.70 2.44
N LEU A 207 -33.13 22.41 3.53
CA LEU A 207 -32.68 22.71 4.90
C LEU A 207 -31.44 21.88 5.28
N GLY A 208 -31.41 20.59 4.92
CA GLY A 208 -30.25 19.73 5.14
C GLY A 208 -29.01 20.22 4.39
N MET A 209 -29.17 20.61 3.12
CA MET A 209 -28.08 21.13 2.31
C MET A 209 -27.59 22.49 2.78
N LEU A 210 -28.50 23.36 3.21
CA LEU A 210 -28.16 24.64 3.81
C LEU A 210 -27.30 24.42 5.07
N ASN A 211 -27.64 23.42 5.90
CA ASN A 211 -26.83 23.09 7.07
C ASN A 211 -25.44 22.55 6.68
N TYR A 212 -25.34 21.61 5.73
CA TYR A 212 -24.04 21.11 5.25
C TYR A 212 -23.16 22.22 4.69
N THR A 213 -23.74 23.09 3.86
CA THR A 213 -23.04 24.23 3.27
C THR A 213 -22.63 25.25 4.34
N PHE A 214 -23.48 25.49 5.34
CA PHE A 214 -23.18 26.35 6.48
C PHE A 214 -22.00 25.80 7.30
N LEU A 215 -22.02 24.52 7.69
CA LEU A 215 -20.94 23.90 8.45
C LEU A 215 -19.61 23.90 7.67
N MET A 216 -19.64 23.58 6.38
CA MET A 216 -18.44 23.62 5.52
C MET A 216 -17.92 25.04 5.32
N SER A 217 -18.81 26.04 5.12
CA SER A 217 -18.42 27.45 4.92
C SER A 217 -17.82 28.06 6.18
N VAL A 218 -18.35 27.74 7.37
CA VAL A 218 -17.75 28.15 8.65
C VAL A 218 -16.36 27.53 8.82
N SER A 219 -16.24 26.22 8.61
CA SER A 219 -14.96 25.49 8.71
C SER A 219 -13.90 26.05 7.75
N SER A 220 -14.25 26.21 6.47
CA SER A 220 -13.35 26.75 5.45
C SER A 220 -13.00 28.22 5.69
N SER A 221 -13.93 29.04 6.18
CA SER A 221 -13.66 30.44 6.58
C SER A 221 -12.68 30.51 7.74
N ILE A 222 -12.81 29.64 8.74
CA ILE A 222 -11.85 29.55 9.86
C ILE A 222 -10.48 29.13 9.35
N VAL A 223 -10.39 28.07 8.53
CA VAL A 223 -9.13 27.59 7.94
C VAL A 223 -8.45 28.70 7.14
N PHE A 224 -9.21 29.40 6.29
CA PHE A 224 -8.71 30.49 5.46
C PHE A 224 -8.26 31.68 6.31
N TYR A 225 -9.11 32.16 7.23
CA TYR A 225 -8.80 33.28 8.12
C TYR A 225 -7.57 32.99 8.99
N CYS A 226 -7.57 31.86 9.69
CA CYS A 226 -6.45 31.46 10.53
C CYS A 226 -5.19 31.23 9.70
N GLY A 227 -5.30 30.63 8.51
CA GLY A 227 -4.20 30.47 7.56
C GLY A 227 -3.58 31.80 7.14
N VAL A 228 -4.39 32.74 6.65
CA VAL A 228 -3.96 34.08 6.19
C VAL A 228 -3.38 34.91 7.34
N LYS A 229 -4.03 34.93 8.52
CA LYS A 229 -3.50 35.68 9.67
C LYS A 229 -2.20 35.09 10.19
N THR A 230 -2.07 33.77 10.24
CA THR A 230 -0.82 33.08 10.59
C THR A 230 0.27 33.45 9.57
N TYR A 231 -0.06 33.44 8.28
CA TYR A 231 0.83 33.85 7.19
C TYR A 231 1.33 35.29 7.35
N LEU A 232 0.42 36.25 7.58
CA LEU A 232 0.78 37.67 7.72
C LEU A 232 1.66 37.90 8.94
N ASN A 233 1.36 37.25 10.07
CA ASN A 233 2.15 37.41 11.29
C ASN A 233 3.55 36.82 11.16
N MET A 234 3.68 35.64 10.54
CA MET A 234 4.99 35.03 10.26
C MET A 234 5.85 35.90 9.34
N ARG A 235 5.23 36.58 8.36
CA ARG A 235 5.93 37.51 7.47
C ARG A 235 6.42 38.76 8.21
N LYS A 236 5.60 39.37 9.07
CA LYS A 236 5.98 40.55 9.88
C LYS A 236 7.15 40.26 10.82
N GLU A 237 7.14 39.08 11.44
CA GLU A 237 8.17 38.64 12.39
C GLU A 237 9.49 38.19 11.72
N GLN A 238 9.55 38.20 10.39
CA GLN A 238 10.69 37.69 9.63
C GLN A 238 11.89 38.65 9.62
N ASP A 239 11.64 39.95 9.79
CA ASP A 239 12.67 41.01 9.68
C ASP A 239 13.47 41.19 10.99
N ASN A 240 12.88 40.87 12.15
CA ASN A 240 13.51 41.04 13.48
C ASN A 240 14.33 39.83 13.97
N LYS A 241 14.56 38.81 13.13
CA LYS A 241 15.15 37.53 13.57
C LYS A 241 16.50 37.23 12.94
N THR A 242 17.35 36.53 13.70
CA THR A 242 18.66 36.06 13.25
C THR A 242 18.56 35.27 11.94
N LYS A 243 19.58 35.37 11.07
CA LYS A 243 19.62 34.75 9.73
C LYS A 243 19.26 33.24 9.73
N LYS A 244 19.63 32.52 10.79
CA LYS A 244 19.32 31.10 11.00
C LYS A 244 17.83 30.86 11.31
N MET A 245 17.25 31.67 12.19
CA MET A 245 15.82 31.63 12.53
C MET A 245 14.95 32.05 11.34
N ARG A 246 15.39 33.06 10.58
CA ARG A 246 14.73 33.52 9.35
C ARG A 246 14.59 32.41 8.30
N ASN A 247 15.64 31.62 8.10
CA ASN A 247 15.63 30.49 7.16
C ASN A 247 14.72 29.33 7.61
N LEU A 248 14.65 29.06 8.92
CA LEU A 248 13.73 28.06 9.47
C LEU A 248 12.27 28.51 9.31
N GLN A 249 11.98 29.77 9.66
CA GLN A 249 10.65 30.36 9.51
C GLN A 249 10.18 30.37 8.04
N ALA A 250 11.06 30.68 7.08
CA ALA A 250 10.74 30.62 5.65
C ALA A 250 10.40 29.20 5.16
N GLN A 251 10.98 28.15 5.76
CA GLN A 251 10.63 26.76 5.45
C GLN A 251 9.26 26.39 6.02
N LEU A 252 9.03 26.71 7.29
CA LEU A 252 7.73 26.50 7.95
C LEU A 252 6.61 27.28 7.25
N PHE A 253 6.93 28.45 6.71
CA PHE A 253 6.03 29.26 5.91
C PHE A 253 5.64 28.59 4.59
N LYS A 254 6.59 28.01 3.85
CA LYS A 254 6.27 27.26 2.62
C LYS A 254 5.37 26.06 2.89
N VAL A 255 5.67 25.32 3.97
CA VAL A 255 4.83 24.21 4.44
C VAL A 255 3.43 24.72 4.77
N LEU A 256 3.33 25.82 5.53
CA LEU A 256 2.07 26.42 5.94
C LEU A 256 1.15 26.71 4.74
N VAL A 257 1.67 27.38 3.70
CA VAL A 257 0.88 27.71 2.51
C VAL A 257 0.36 26.47 1.82
N LEU A 258 1.22 25.46 1.63
CA LEU A 258 0.83 24.20 0.99
C LEU A 258 -0.22 23.45 1.81
N GLN A 259 -0.08 23.42 3.13
CA GLN A 259 -1.06 22.78 4.02
C GLN A 259 -2.40 23.52 4.08
N THR A 260 -2.44 24.84 3.83
CA THR A 260 -3.71 25.59 3.70
C THR A 260 -4.38 25.33 2.36
N VAL A 261 -3.62 25.24 1.27
CA VAL A 261 -4.15 25.02 -0.08
C VAL A 261 -4.63 23.57 -0.28
N THR A 262 -3.97 22.60 0.33
CA THR A 262 -4.22 21.17 0.06
C THR A 262 -5.65 20.73 0.40
N PRO A 263 -6.24 21.03 1.57
CA PRO A 263 -7.63 20.69 1.85
C PRO A 263 -8.61 21.40 0.91
N VAL A 264 -8.30 22.63 0.48
CA VAL A 264 -9.14 23.37 -0.48
C VAL A 264 -9.23 22.60 -1.79
N VAL A 265 -8.09 22.17 -2.32
CA VAL A 265 -8.01 21.46 -3.60
C VAL A 265 -8.53 20.02 -3.51
N LEU A 266 -8.16 19.29 -2.46
CA LEU A 266 -8.43 17.84 -2.36
C LEU A 266 -9.75 17.50 -1.67
N MET A 267 -10.32 18.41 -0.87
CA MET A 267 -11.53 18.13 -0.09
C MET A 267 -12.66 19.11 -0.41
N TYR A 268 -12.45 20.42 -0.26
CA TYR A 268 -13.54 21.39 -0.37
C TYR A 268 -14.04 21.58 -1.81
N ILE A 269 -13.15 21.66 -2.81
CA ILE A 269 -13.56 21.79 -4.22
C ILE A 269 -14.34 20.55 -4.70
N PRO A 270 -13.84 19.31 -4.53
CA PRO A 270 -14.56 18.11 -4.96
C PRO A 270 -15.93 17.96 -4.27
N CYS A 271 -16.00 18.14 -2.94
CA CYS A 271 -17.27 18.06 -2.22
C CYS A 271 -18.25 19.18 -2.62
N GLY A 272 -17.75 20.41 -2.82
CA GLY A 272 -18.55 21.52 -3.28
C GLY A 272 -19.15 21.27 -4.66
N PHE A 273 -18.39 20.63 -5.56
CA PHE A 273 -18.91 20.20 -6.86
C PHE A 273 -20.02 19.16 -6.71
N VAL A 274 -19.85 18.13 -5.90
CA VAL A 274 -20.86 17.07 -5.67
C VAL A 274 -22.16 17.64 -5.10
N PHE A 275 -22.09 18.63 -4.21
CA PHE A 275 -23.28 19.28 -3.65
C PHE A 275 -23.96 20.27 -4.60
N ALA A 276 -23.21 20.84 -5.54
CA ALA A 276 -23.77 21.79 -6.52
C ALA A 276 -24.32 21.10 -7.77
N ALA A 277 -23.68 20.04 -8.25
CA ALA A 277 -24.01 19.35 -9.51
C ALA A 277 -25.50 18.93 -9.63
N PRO A 278 -26.16 18.38 -8.58
CA PRO A 278 -27.59 18.03 -8.64
C PRO A 278 -28.53 19.23 -8.82
N LEU A 279 -28.16 20.43 -8.35
CA LEU A 279 -28.98 21.63 -8.49
C LEU A 279 -29.11 22.07 -9.96
N PHE A 280 -28.14 21.68 -10.79
CA PHE A 280 -28.10 21.92 -12.22
C PHE A 280 -28.48 20.69 -13.04
N GLU A 281 -28.96 19.62 -12.39
CA GLU A 281 -29.32 18.34 -13.02
C GLU A 281 -28.15 17.72 -13.81
N MET A 282 -26.92 17.89 -13.32
CA MET A 282 -25.74 17.32 -13.97
C MET A 282 -25.66 15.81 -13.73
N GLU A 283 -25.78 15.02 -14.79
CA GLU A 283 -25.61 13.56 -14.77
C GLU A 283 -24.13 13.15 -14.79
N VAL A 284 -23.44 13.30 -13.67
CA VAL A 284 -22.05 12.82 -13.53
C VAL A 284 -22.01 11.29 -13.38
N GLY A 285 -23.07 10.70 -12.83
CA GLY A 285 -23.20 9.27 -12.59
C GLY A 285 -22.06 8.73 -11.72
N ALA A 286 -21.60 7.51 -12.03
CA ALA A 286 -20.54 6.86 -11.29
C ALA A 286 -19.13 7.42 -11.54
N TYR A 287 -18.95 8.35 -12.48
CA TYR A 287 -17.68 9.08 -12.61
C TYR A 287 -17.42 9.97 -11.37
N ALA A 288 -18.43 10.29 -10.57
CA ALA A 288 -18.23 11.00 -9.31
C ALA A 288 -17.40 10.21 -8.29
N ASN A 289 -17.19 8.89 -8.49
CA ASN A 289 -16.27 8.06 -7.71
C ASN A 289 -14.78 8.50 -7.78
N PHE A 290 -14.41 9.45 -8.64
CA PHE A 290 -13.09 10.10 -8.54
C PHE A 290 -12.94 10.98 -7.29
N VAL A 291 -14.05 11.49 -6.72
CA VAL A 291 -14.05 12.37 -5.54
C VAL A 291 -13.43 11.68 -4.31
N PRO A 292 -13.83 10.44 -3.95
CA PRO A 292 -13.17 9.64 -2.90
C PRO A 292 -11.65 9.54 -3.05
N ILE A 293 -11.12 9.44 -4.28
CA ILE A 293 -9.66 9.39 -4.52
C ILE A 293 -8.98 10.68 -4.06
N PHE A 294 -9.56 11.85 -4.35
CA PHE A 294 -9.02 13.12 -3.89
C PHE A 294 -9.03 13.22 -2.35
N LEU A 295 -10.11 12.75 -1.73
CA LEU A 295 -10.29 12.71 -0.29
C LEU A 295 -9.23 11.79 0.36
N ALA A 296 -9.05 10.58 -0.17
CA ALA A 296 -8.08 9.60 0.30
C ALA A 296 -6.62 10.08 0.21
N LEU A 297 -6.27 10.89 -0.80
CA LEU A 297 -4.91 11.40 -1.00
C LEU A 297 -4.49 12.50 -0.01
N TYR A 298 -5.45 13.24 0.57
CA TYR A 298 -5.18 14.29 1.54
C TYR A 298 -4.23 13.88 2.70
N PRO A 299 -4.51 12.81 3.48
CA PRO A 299 -3.68 12.40 4.62
C PRO A 299 -2.27 11.91 4.23
N VAL A 300 -2.05 11.59 2.95
CA VAL A 300 -0.75 11.19 2.39
C VAL A 300 0.08 12.42 2.02
N ILE A 301 -0.54 13.42 1.39
CA ILE A 301 0.15 14.57 0.82
C ILE A 301 0.61 15.56 1.91
N ASP A 302 -0.23 15.82 2.92
CA ASP A 302 0.08 16.76 4.00
C ASP A 302 1.44 16.50 4.71
N PRO A 303 1.72 15.28 5.20
CA PRO A 303 2.99 15.00 5.88
C PRO A 303 4.21 15.02 4.95
N LEU A 304 4.03 14.79 3.64
CA LEU A 304 5.13 14.86 2.68
C LEU A 304 5.69 16.28 2.55
N TYR A 305 4.85 17.32 2.62
CA TYR A 305 5.32 18.71 2.62
C TYR A 305 6.21 18.99 3.83
N VAL A 306 5.80 18.51 5.00
CA VAL A 306 6.54 18.69 6.25
C VAL A 306 7.92 18.03 6.13
N ILE A 307 7.97 16.78 5.67
CA ILE A 307 9.22 16.03 5.48
C ILE A 307 10.12 16.71 4.43
N TYR A 308 9.56 17.20 3.33
CA TYR A 308 10.33 17.74 2.21
C TYR A 308 10.87 19.15 2.47
N PHE A 309 10.06 20.06 3.01
CA PHE A 309 10.46 21.46 3.14
C PHE A 309 11.25 21.75 4.42
N ILE A 310 11.02 21.00 5.50
CA ILE A 310 11.79 21.19 6.72
C ILE A 310 13.18 20.60 6.52
N ARG A 311 14.20 21.46 6.56
CA ARG A 311 15.57 21.06 6.24
C ARG A 311 16.09 19.97 7.16
N ASP A 312 15.76 19.93 8.44
CA ASP A 312 16.27 18.86 9.33
C ASP A 312 15.62 17.52 9.05
N HIS A 313 14.33 17.49 8.74
CA HIS A 313 13.62 16.28 8.36
C HIS A 313 14.11 15.82 7.00
N ARG A 314 14.11 16.70 5.99
CA ARG A 314 14.65 16.42 4.66
C ARG A 314 16.12 16.06 4.72
N GLU A 315 16.95 16.74 5.49
CA GLU A 315 18.36 16.37 5.64
C GLU A 315 18.53 15.14 6.50
N SER A 316 17.63 14.78 7.41
CA SER A 316 17.72 13.50 8.12
C SER A 316 17.30 12.34 7.23
N VAL A 317 16.29 12.55 6.40
CA VAL A 317 15.84 11.61 5.36
C VAL A 317 16.87 11.53 4.24
N LYS A 318 17.39 12.67 3.75
CA LYS A 318 18.54 12.74 2.84
C LYS A 318 19.82 12.29 3.49
N LYS A 319 20.04 12.45 4.78
CA LYS A 319 21.21 11.87 5.48
C LYS A 319 20.99 10.40 5.66
N TRP A 320 19.78 9.89 5.87
CA TRP A 320 19.49 8.48 5.72
C TRP A 320 19.88 8.08 4.29
N PHE A 321 19.26 8.64 3.25
CA PHE A 321 19.54 8.32 1.85
C PHE A 321 21.00 8.56 1.39
N ASN A 322 21.69 9.56 1.94
CA ASN A 322 23.08 9.91 1.64
C ASN A 322 24.06 9.15 2.54
N PHE A 323 23.67 8.72 3.73
CA PHE A 323 24.38 7.74 4.53
C PHE A 323 24.27 6.37 3.88
N PHE A 324 23.11 6.08 3.26
CA PHE A 324 22.94 5.01 2.28
C PHE A 324 23.79 5.24 1.03
N SER A 325 24.33 6.43 0.75
CA SER A 325 25.14 6.73 -0.45
C SER A 325 26.61 7.14 -0.19
N LYS A 326 27.04 7.28 1.07
CA LYS A 326 28.41 7.70 1.49
C LYS A 326 29.16 6.60 2.22
N ILE A 327 28.93 5.32 1.89
CA ILE A 327 29.96 4.31 2.20
C ILE A 327 31.18 4.66 1.35
N PRO A 328 32.35 4.93 1.95
CA PRO A 328 33.56 5.17 1.20
C PRO A 328 33.90 3.93 0.35
N THR A 329 33.99 4.14 -0.96
CA THR A 329 34.80 3.33 -1.88
C THR A 329 36.16 4.01 -1.97
N SER A 330 37.12 3.59 -1.14
CA SER A 330 38.53 3.89 -1.42
C SER A 330 38.88 3.28 -2.76
N ARG A 331 39.04 4.12 -3.78
CA ARG A 331 39.74 3.75 -5.01
C ARG A 331 41.23 3.97 -4.79
N PRO A 332 42.11 3.03 -5.20
CA PRO A 332 43.45 3.41 -5.58
C PRO A 332 43.43 4.16 -6.92
N THR A 333 44.56 4.81 -7.17
CA THR A 333 44.88 5.99 -7.97
C THR A 333 44.70 5.86 -9.49
N TYR A 334 44.81 7.01 -10.17
CA TYR A 334 44.32 7.41 -11.49
C TYR A 334 45.11 6.88 -12.71
N GLU A 335 45.83 5.76 -12.62
CA GLU A 335 46.89 5.44 -13.59
C GLU A 335 46.63 4.28 -14.57
N SER A 336 45.39 3.79 -14.71
CA SER A 336 45.11 2.63 -15.60
C SER A 336 43.93 2.84 -16.55
N ARG A 337 43.53 4.09 -16.80
CA ARG A 337 42.41 4.40 -17.71
C ARG A 337 42.78 4.57 -19.17
N MET A 338 44.06 4.49 -19.53
CA MET A 338 44.55 4.77 -20.87
C MET A 338 45.10 3.50 -21.54
N THR A 339 44.30 2.44 -21.60
CA THR A 339 44.64 1.23 -22.42
C THR A 339 43.43 0.34 -22.75
N LEU A 340 42.21 0.78 -22.49
CA LEU A 340 40.98 0.00 -22.76
C LEU A 340 39.98 0.70 -23.69
N ILE A 341 40.25 1.95 -24.10
CA ILE A 341 39.41 2.70 -25.04
C ILE A 341 39.72 2.33 -26.50
N GLU A 342 40.87 1.71 -26.77
CA GLU A 342 41.25 1.26 -28.12
C GLU A 342 40.88 -0.19 -28.45
N LYS A 343 40.27 -0.93 -27.52
CA LYS A 343 39.81 -2.32 -27.76
C LYS A 343 38.30 -2.51 -27.78
N PHE A 344 37.52 -1.43 -27.73
CA PHE A 344 36.05 -1.48 -27.78
C PHE A 344 35.43 -0.72 -28.96
N SER A 345 36.24 -0.32 -29.95
CA SER A 345 35.79 0.38 -31.17
C SER A 345 35.62 -0.53 -32.40
N LEU A 346 35.64 -1.86 -32.24
CA LEU A 346 35.43 -2.80 -33.35
C LEU A 346 34.47 -3.94 -32.95
N GLN A 347 33.24 -3.64 -32.52
CA GLN A 347 32.14 -4.62 -32.58
C GLN A 347 30.71 -4.05 -32.43
N GLU A 348 30.49 -2.77 -32.74
CA GLU A 348 29.13 -2.20 -32.84
C GLU A 348 28.86 -1.69 -34.26
N ALA A 349 28.86 -2.62 -35.21
CA ALA A 349 28.31 -2.41 -36.55
C ALA A 349 27.55 -3.67 -37.00
N SER A 350 26.42 -3.95 -36.33
CA SER A 350 25.30 -4.73 -36.87
C SER A 350 24.17 -4.85 -35.82
N GLN A 351 23.55 -3.73 -35.46
CA GLN A 351 22.22 -3.75 -34.85
C GLN A 351 21.17 -3.59 -35.95
N GLY A 352 20.37 -4.64 -36.15
CA GLY A 352 19.28 -4.65 -37.11
C GLY A 352 18.30 -5.81 -36.89
N ALA A 353 18.01 -6.19 -35.64
CA ALA A 353 16.99 -7.21 -35.35
C ALA A 353 16.59 -7.20 -33.86
N HIS A 354 15.77 -6.24 -33.41
CA HIS A 354 15.09 -6.39 -32.11
C HIS A 354 13.71 -5.71 -32.01
N PHE A 355 13.12 -5.26 -33.13
CA PHE A 355 11.80 -4.63 -33.15
C PHE A 355 10.69 -5.52 -33.78
N SER A 356 11.00 -6.77 -34.11
CA SER A 356 10.05 -7.74 -34.70
C SER A 356 9.28 -8.55 -33.65
N SER A 357 9.88 -8.81 -32.48
CA SER A 357 9.29 -9.72 -31.48
C SER A 357 8.07 -9.16 -30.75
N ILE A 358 7.95 -7.83 -30.61
CA ILE A 358 6.83 -7.19 -29.89
C ILE A 358 5.58 -7.12 -30.77
N LYS A 359 5.73 -6.97 -32.09
CA LYS A 359 4.61 -7.01 -33.04
C LYS A 359 4.02 -8.42 -33.18
N ASN A 360 4.85 -9.46 -33.10
CA ASN A 360 4.38 -10.85 -33.15
C ASN A 360 3.67 -11.28 -31.85
N PHE A 361 4.02 -10.68 -30.71
CA PHE A 361 3.33 -10.94 -29.44
C PHE A 361 1.92 -10.34 -29.41
N ILE A 362 1.74 -9.11 -29.93
CA ILE A 362 0.43 -8.44 -30.04
C ILE A 362 -0.47 -9.11 -31.10
N HIS A 363 0.11 -9.76 -32.11
CA HIS A 363 -0.65 -10.53 -33.10
C HIS A 363 -1.09 -11.91 -32.56
N CYS A 364 -0.30 -12.52 -31.68
CA CYS A 364 -0.65 -13.79 -31.04
C CYS A 364 -1.85 -13.64 -30.08
N GLU A 365 -1.89 -12.55 -29.30
CA GLU A 365 -3.00 -12.24 -28.37
C GLU A 365 -4.34 -12.05 -29.11
N LYS A 366 -4.34 -11.33 -30.24
CA LYS A 366 -5.54 -11.15 -31.08
C LYS A 366 -5.99 -12.40 -31.84
N THR A 367 -5.10 -13.39 -32.03
CA THR A 367 -5.45 -14.64 -32.71
C THR A 367 -5.96 -15.69 -31.71
N LEU A 368 -5.61 -15.57 -30.43
CA LEU A 368 -6.13 -16.39 -29.33
C LEU A 368 -7.55 -16.00 -28.91
N GLU A 369 -7.92 -14.71 -29.01
CA GLU A 369 -9.31 -14.26 -28.77
C GLU A 369 -10.29 -14.66 -29.88
N GLY A 370 -9.79 -14.99 -31.08
CA GLY A 370 -10.62 -15.28 -32.26
C GLY A 370 -11.07 -16.74 -32.43
N ASN A 371 -10.54 -17.69 -31.64
CA ASN A 371 -10.71 -19.12 -31.89
C ASN A 371 -11.35 -19.94 -30.75
N LEU A 372 -11.83 -19.32 -29.68
CA LEU A 372 -12.64 -20.02 -28.68
C LEU A 372 -14.13 -19.80 -28.96
N GLY A 373 -14.76 -20.83 -29.50
CA GLY A 373 -16.19 -20.91 -29.72
C GLY A 373 -17.00 -20.69 -28.43
N GLU A 374 -18.23 -20.24 -28.62
CA GLU A 374 -19.24 -19.94 -27.60
C GLU A 374 -19.49 -21.10 -26.62
N SER A 375 -18.68 -21.20 -25.57
CA SER A 375 -19.10 -21.74 -24.29
C SER A 375 -19.22 -20.57 -23.32
N LYS A 376 -20.45 -20.27 -22.86
CA LYS A 376 -20.74 -19.25 -21.83
C LYS A 376 -19.65 -19.21 -20.75
N MET A 377 -18.74 -18.25 -20.84
CA MET A 377 -17.68 -18.04 -19.86
C MET A 377 -18.35 -17.49 -18.59
N ARG A 378 -18.56 -18.34 -17.58
CA ARG A 378 -19.03 -17.89 -16.26
C ARG A 378 -17.97 -16.99 -15.67
N ARG A 379 -18.32 -15.75 -15.31
CA ARG A 379 -17.36 -14.80 -14.72
C ARG A 379 -17.07 -15.20 -13.27
N LEU A 380 -15.78 -15.28 -12.94
CA LEU A 380 -15.31 -15.47 -11.57
C LEU A 380 -15.63 -14.22 -10.73
N PRO A 381 -15.69 -14.32 -9.38
CA PRO A 381 -15.90 -13.17 -8.51
C PRO A 381 -14.76 -12.16 -8.68
N ARG A 382 -15.06 -10.87 -8.48
CA ARG A 382 -14.07 -9.78 -8.67
C ARG A 382 -12.79 -10.00 -7.85
N SER A 383 -12.88 -10.58 -6.65
CA SER A 383 -11.71 -10.87 -5.82
C SER A 383 -10.77 -11.91 -6.45
N ALA A 384 -11.30 -12.86 -7.22
CA ALA A 384 -10.53 -13.84 -7.98
C ALA A 384 -9.89 -13.21 -9.23
N GLU A 385 -10.62 -12.35 -9.94
CA GLU A 385 -10.06 -11.59 -11.07
C GLU A 385 -8.90 -10.69 -10.62
N MET A 386 -9.03 -10.06 -9.44
CA MET A 386 -7.96 -9.27 -8.83
C MET A 386 -6.77 -10.13 -8.41
N ALA A 387 -7.01 -11.33 -7.86
CA ALA A 387 -5.94 -12.28 -7.54
C ALA A 387 -5.16 -12.68 -8.80
N HIS A 388 -5.87 -13.10 -9.86
CA HIS A 388 -5.25 -13.41 -11.14
C HIS A 388 -4.46 -12.22 -11.69
N GLY A 389 -5.04 -11.02 -11.68
CA GLY A 389 -4.33 -9.80 -12.11
C GLY A 389 -3.05 -9.55 -11.31
N ALA A 390 -3.09 -9.75 -9.99
CA ALA A 390 -1.93 -9.63 -9.11
C ALA A 390 -0.86 -10.68 -9.39
N GLU A 391 -1.23 -11.92 -9.74
CA GLU A 391 -0.31 -12.99 -10.13
C GLU A 391 0.41 -12.65 -11.45
N TYR A 392 -0.32 -12.19 -12.48
CA TYR A 392 0.29 -11.79 -13.76
C TYR A 392 1.28 -10.64 -13.57
N VAL A 393 0.87 -9.59 -12.85
CA VAL A 393 1.72 -8.43 -12.54
C VAL A 393 2.89 -8.86 -11.65
N GLY A 394 2.63 -9.68 -10.64
CA GLY A 394 3.60 -10.24 -9.71
C GLY A 394 4.67 -11.06 -10.41
N PHE A 395 4.28 -11.89 -11.37
CA PHE A 395 5.20 -12.64 -12.22
C PHE A 395 6.05 -11.74 -13.10
N CYS A 396 5.42 -10.84 -13.86
CA CYS A 396 6.15 -9.96 -14.78
C CYS A 396 7.19 -9.10 -14.03
N LEU A 397 6.77 -8.46 -12.95
CA LEU A 397 7.65 -7.65 -12.11
C LEU A 397 8.66 -8.51 -11.36
N GLY A 398 8.24 -9.66 -10.82
CA GLY A 398 9.06 -10.58 -10.06
C GLY A 398 10.23 -11.09 -10.88
N VAL A 399 9.99 -11.56 -12.10
CA VAL A 399 11.05 -12.02 -13.02
C VAL A 399 12.01 -10.88 -13.35
N VAL A 400 11.50 -9.70 -13.75
CA VAL A 400 12.33 -8.57 -14.15
C VAL A 400 13.20 -8.06 -13.00
N ILE A 401 12.61 -7.85 -11.83
CA ILE A 401 13.30 -7.26 -10.67
C ILE A 401 14.28 -8.25 -10.06
N ASN A 402 13.91 -9.53 -9.90
CA ASN A 402 14.83 -10.53 -9.38
C ASN A 402 15.99 -10.81 -10.35
N SER A 403 15.74 -10.84 -11.66
CA SER A 403 16.79 -10.94 -12.68
C SER A 403 17.73 -9.73 -12.62
N THR A 404 17.18 -8.53 -12.45
CA THR A 404 17.96 -7.31 -12.25
C THR A 404 18.82 -7.40 -10.99
N LEU A 405 18.26 -7.89 -9.88
CA LEU A 405 19.01 -8.09 -8.64
C LEU A 405 20.16 -9.10 -8.84
N ILE A 406 19.92 -10.23 -9.51
CA ILE A 406 20.97 -11.22 -9.83
C ILE A 406 22.09 -10.59 -10.66
N PHE A 407 21.73 -9.82 -11.69
CA PHE A 407 22.69 -9.09 -12.52
C PHE A 407 23.53 -8.11 -11.69
N LEU A 408 22.90 -7.36 -10.80
CA LEU A 408 23.58 -6.41 -9.92
C LEU A 408 24.49 -7.11 -8.91
N ILE A 409 24.06 -8.25 -8.36
CA ILE A 409 24.90 -9.05 -7.46
C ILE A 409 26.15 -9.55 -8.21
N LYS A 410 26.01 -10.05 -9.45
CA LYS A 410 27.15 -10.53 -10.23
C LYS A 410 28.13 -9.42 -10.62
N THR A 411 27.62 -8.23 -10.95
CA THR A 411 28.44 -7.17 -11.57
C THR A 411 28.90 -6.06 -10.62
N LYS A 412 28.22 -5.86 -9.47
CA LYS A 412 28.44 -4.72 -8.57
C LYS A 412 28.67 -5.10 -7.11
N SER A 413 28.48 -6.36 -6.73
CA SER A 413 28.66 -6.80 -5.34
C SER A 413 30.13 -6.77 -4.92
N ARG A 414 30.42 -6.20 -3.74
CA ARG A 414 31.78 -6.17 -3.17
C ARG A 414 32.22 -7.55 -2.71
N LYS A 415 33.50 -7.90 -2.90
CA LYS A 415 34.09 -9.16 -2.41
C LYS A 415 33.93 -9.34 -0.89
N GLU A 416 33.88 -8.24 -0.14
CA GLU A 416 33.67 -8.19 1.31
C GLU A 416 32.30 -8.74 1.77
N LEU A 417 31.32 -8.87 0.86
CA LEU A 417 30.02 -9.47 1.18
C LEU A 417 30.10 -11.01 1.36
N GLY A 418 31.20 -11.65 0.95
CA GLY A 418 31.48 -13.05 1.28
C GLY A 418 30.36 -14.02 0.85
N VAL A 419 29.84 -14.80 1.79
CA VAL A 419 28.78 -15.79 1.55
C VAL A 419 27.40 -15.14 1.35
N TYR A 420 27.18 -13.96 1.91
CA TYR A 420 25.90 -13.24 1.86
C TYR A 420 25.41 -12.98 0.43
N ARG A 421 26.33 -12.72 -0.52
CA ARG A 421 25.97 -12.52 -1.94
C ARG A 421 25.33 -13.76 -2.57
N TYR A 422 25.78 -14.95 -2.18
CA TYR A 422 25.21 -16.21 -2.67
C TYR A 422 23.82 -16.43 -2.08
N LEU A 423 23.65 -16.12 -0.80
CA LEU A 423 22.36 -16.21 -0.12
C LEU A 423 21.31 -15.24 -0.72
N MET A 424 21.73 -14.03 -1.10
CA MET A 424 20.89 -13.08 -1.84
C MET A 424 20.54 -13.57 -3.25
N MET A 425 21.48 -14.19 -3.97
CA MET A 425 21.18 -14.79 -5.28
C MET A 425 20.19 -15.94 -5.14
N SER A 426 20.36 -16.81 -4.13
CA SER A 426 19.40 -17.88 -3.83
C SER A 426 18.00 -17.33 -3.56
N PHE A 427 17.88 -16.20 -2.86
CA PHE A 427 16.59 -15.53 -2.63
C PHE A 427 15.96 -15.03 -3.93
N ALA A 428 16.74 -14.42 -4.80
CA ALA A 428 16.24 -13.93 -6.08
C ALA A 428 15.83 -15.09 -7.02
N PHE A 429 16.57 -16.20 -7.05
CA PHE A 429 16.17 -17.40 -7.78
C PHE A 429 14.89 -18.02 -7.20
N CYS A 430 14.79 -18.10 -5.87
CA CYS A 430 13.59 -18.57 -5.19
C CYS A 430 12.38 -17.67 -5.49
N GLY A 431 12.56 -16.35 -5.54
CA GLY A 431 11.50 -15.40 -5.90
C GLY A 431 11.01 -15.59 -7.33
N ILE A 432 11.90 -15.83 -8.29
CA ILE A 432 11.52 -16.17 -9.68
C ILE A 432 10.74 -17.50 -9.70
N GLY A 433 11.25 -18.52 -9.00
CA GLY A 433 10.59 -19.82 -8.90
C GLY A 433 9.20 -19.71 -8.29
N TYR A 434 9.07 -19.00 -7.17
CA TYR A 434 7.79 -18.72 -6.50
C TYR A 434 6.81 -18.05 -7.45
N SER A 435 7.20 -16.92 -8.06
CA SER A 435 6.31 -16.19 -8.98
C SER A 435 5.90 -17.03 -10.19
N THR A 436 6.76 -17.95 -10.64
CA THR A 436 6.44 -18.87 -11.74
C THR A 436 5.40 -19.90 -11.31
N VAL A 437 5.60 -20.52 -10.14
CA VAL A 437 4.64 -21.49 -9.59
C VAL A 437 3.31 -20.81 -9.25
N ASP A 438 3.34 -19.59 -8.71
CA ASP A 438 2.17 -18.75 -8.43
C ASP A 438 1.34 -18.50 -9.70
N LEU A 439 1.98 -18.08 -10.80
CA LEU A 439 1.31 -17.89 -12.09
C LEU A 439 0.73 -19.19 -12.67
N ILE A 440 1.46 -20.31 -12.56
CA ILE A 440 0.97 -21.61 -13.05
C ILE A 440 -0.21 -22.11 -12.21
N THR A 441 -0.19 -21.83 -10.91
CA THR A 441 -1.21 -22.30 -9.97
C THR A 441 -2.46 -21.46 -10.00
N GLN A 442 -2.34 -20.15 -10.20
CA GLN A 442 -3.42 -19.17 -10.04
C GLN A 442 -4.27 -19.42 -8.79
N PRO A 443 -3.64 -19.36 -7.60
CA PRO A 443 -4.25 -19.84 -6.38
C PRO A 443 -5.36 -18.90 -5.91
N LEU A 444 -6.58 -19.42 -5.89
CA LEU A 444 -7.71 -18.78 -5.22
C LEU A 444 -7.85 -19.32 -3.80
N ILE A 445 -8.21 -18.46 -2.87
CA ILE A 445 -8.38 -18.77 -1.46
C ILE A 445 -9.79 -18.41 -1.03
N GLN A 446 -10.43 -19.33 -0.33
CA GLN A 446 -11.69 -19.06 0.37
C GLN A 446 -11.71 -19.65 1.77
N THR A 447 -12.62 -19.13 2.59
CA THR A 447 -12.96 -19.71 3.89
C THR A 447 -14.45 -19.97 3.95
N HIS A 448 -14.85 -21.11 4.50
CA HIS A 448 -16.24 -21.51 4.66
C HIS A 448 -16.40 -22.34 5.94
N GLY A 449 -17.24 -21.88 6.86
CA GLY A 449 -17.39 -22.43 8.21
C GLY A 449 -16.05 -22.79 8.85
N THR A 450 -15.82 -24.09 9.01
CA THR A 450 -14.61 -24.65 9.67
C THR A 450 -13.55 -25.11 8.67
N THR A 451 -13.40 -24.46 7.52
CA THR A 451 -12.28 -24.75 6.61
C THR A 451 -11.81 -23.50 5.88
N PHE A 452 -10.53 -23.51 5.48
CA PHE A 452 -10.04 -22.67 4.40
C PHE A 452 -9.52 -23.58 3.29
N THR A 453 -9.65 -23.14 2.04
CA THR A 453 -9.18 -23.91 0.88
C THR A 453 -8.37 -23.03 -0.04
N VAL A 454 -7.23 -23.56 -0.49
CA VAL A 454 -6.45 -23.04 -1.62
C VAL A 454 -6.82 -23.88 -2.83
N LEU A 455 -7.32 -23.25 -3.89
CA LEU A 455 -7.84 -23.92 -5.07
C LEU A 455 -7.26 -23.35 -6.36
N THR A 456 -7.26 -24.16 -7.40
CA THR A 456 -6.89 -23.79 -8.77
C THR A 456 -8.00 -24.22 -9.73
N VAL A 457 -8.19 -23.44 -10.79
CA VAL A 457 -9.17 -23.73 -11.84
C VAL A 457 -8.50 -24.57 -12.94
N LEU A 458 -9.04 -25.76 -13.19
CA LEU A 458 -8.40 -26.74 -14.08
C LEU A 458 -8.43 -26.31 -15.55
N SER A 459 -9.50 -25.61 -15.96
CA SER A 459 -9.71 -25.18 -17.36
C SER A 459 -8.75 -24.08 -17.82
N THR A 460 -8.08 -23.36 -16.90
CA THR A 460 -7.14 -22.29 -17.28
C THR A 460 -5.98 -22.83 -18.12
N PHE A 461 -5.45 -23.99 -17.76
CA PHE A 461 -4.34 -24.64 -18.47
C PHE A 461 -4.68 -26.04 -18.99
N ASP A 462 -5.97 -26.41 -18.99
CA ASP A 462 -6.48 -27.74 -19.35
C ASP A 462 -5.74 -28.89 -18.63
N ILE A 463 -5.56 -28.73 -17.31
CA ILE A 463 -4.81 -29.69 -16.49
C ILE A 463 -5.72 -30.68 -15.78
N SER A 464 -5.29 -31.94 -15.68
CA SER A 464 -6.02 -32.95 -14.92
C SER A 464 -6.07 -32.60 -13.43
N LYS A 465 -7.13 -33.05 -12.73
CA LYS A 465 -7.33 -32.81 -11.30
C LYS A 465 -6.17 -33.26 -10.41
N ARG A 466 -5.51 -34.37 -10.75
CA ARG A 466 -4.29 -34.85 -10.06
C ARG A 466 -3.12 -33.89 -10.23
N VAL A 467 -2.94 -33.35 -11.44
CA VAL A 467 -1.90 -32.35 -11.73
C VAL A 467 -2.23 -31.04 -11.01
N GLY A 468 -3.49 -30.60 -11.00
CA GLY A 468 -3.93 -29.43 -10.24
C GLY A 468 -3.61 -29.55 -8.74
N ALA A 469 -3.89 -30.70 -8.11
CA ALA A 469 -3.54 -30.93 -6.71
C ALA A 469 -2.02 -30.88 -6.47
N LEU A 470 -1.20 -31.46 -7.36
CA LEU A 470 0.26 -31.38 -7.26
C LEU A 470 0.78 -29.94 -7.40
N VAL A 471 0.18 -29.16 -8.29
CA VAL A 471 0.55 -27.75 -8.53
C VAL A 471 0.19 -26.87 -7.33
N VAL A 472 -1.01 -27.04 -6.74
CA VAL A 472 -1.40 -26.34 -5.50
C VAL A 472 -0.49 -26.74 -4.32
N ALA A 473 -0.17 -28.02 -4.18
CA ALA A 473 0.78 -28.48 -3.15
C ALA A 473 2.18 -27.88 -3.34
N LEU A 474 2.63 -27.78 -4.60
CA LEU A 474 3.90 -27.15 -4.95
C LEU A 474 3.91 -25.65 -4.62
N TYR A 475 2.83 -24.94 -4.92
CA TYR A 475 2.66 -23.53 -4.53
C TYR A 475 2.80 -23.34 -3.02
N CYS A 476 2.06 -24.13 -2.24
CA CYS A 476 2.15 -24.13 -0.78
C CYS A 476 3.57 -24.46 -0.27
N ALA A 477 4.27 -25.39 -0.91
CA ALA A 477 5.64 -25.72 -0.57
C ALA A 477 6.62 -24.56 -0.85
N PHE A 478 6.45 -23.85 -1.98
CA PHE A 478 7.27 -22.69 -2.34
C PHE A 478 7.09 -21.51 -1.37
N PHE A 479 5.90 -21.37 -0.79
CA PHE A 479 5.64 -20.44 0.30
C PHE A 479 6.54 -20.75 1.51
N GLU A 480 6.58 -22.00 1.96
CA GLU A 480 7.43 -22.38 3.11
C GLU A 480 8.92 -22.31 2.78
N VAL A 481 9.34 -22.73 1.59
CA VAL A 481 10.73 -22.56 1.12
C VAL A 481 11.18 -21.10 1.26
N THR A 482 10.28 -20.17 0.92
CA THR A 482 10.54 -18.73 1.01
C THR A 482 10.66 -18.25 2.46
N LEU A 483 9.81 -18.75 3.36
CA LEU A 483 9.88 -18.46 4.81
C LEU A 483 11.14 -19.06 5.46
N ALA A 484 11.47 -20.31 5.14
CA ALA A 484 12.66 -20.99 5.64
C ALA A 484 13.93 -20.28 5.16
N LEU A 485 13.98 -19.89 3.88
CA LEU A 485 15.11 -19.14 3.33
C LEU A 485 15.26 -17.76 3.99
N LEU A 486 14.16 -17.07 4.28
CA LEU A 486 14.16 -15.84 5.07
C LEU A 486 14.78 -16.09 6.47
N GLY A 487 14.36 -17.15 7.16
CA GLY A 487 14.95 -17.57 8.43
C GLY A 487 16.47 -17.76 8.35
N VAL A 488 16.96 -18.47 7.33
CA VAL A 488 18.40 -18.69 7.09
C VAL A 488 19.15 -17.36 6.88
N HIS A 489 18.55 -16.38 6.21
CA HIS A 489 19.12 -15.02 6.10
C HIS A 489 19.33 -14.35 7.45
N PHE A 490 18.37 -14.48 8.37
CA PHE A 490 18.50 -13.93 9.72
C PHE A 490 19.52 -14.70 10.57
N VAL A 491 19.58 -16.03 10.44
CA VAL A 491 20.59 -16.86 11.10
C VAL A 491 21.99 -16.52 10.63
N TYR A 492 22.21 -16.40 9.31
CA TYR A 492 23.49 -15.98 8.74
C TYR A 492 23.96 -14.63 9.32
N ARG A 493 23.06 -13.64 9.36
CA ARG A 493 23.37 -12.30 9.90
C ARG A 493 23.68 -12.36 11.39
N TYR A 494 22.95 -13.18 12.14
CA TYR A 494 23.21 -13.42 13.55
C TYR A 494 24.60 -14.05 13.76
N PHE A 495 25.00 -15.06 12.99
CA PHE A 495 26.34 -15.64 13.08
C PHE A 495 27.43 -14.64 12.68
N ALA A 496 27.23 -13.89 11.59
CA ALA A 496 28.20 -12.90 11.13
C ALA A 496 28.50 -11.81 12.17
N ILE A 497 27.52 -11.43 13.01
CA ILE A 497 27.65 -10.31 13.95
C ILE A 497 27.81 -10.76 15.40
N CYS A 498 27.00 -11.71 15.86
CA CYS A 498 26.95 -12.13 17.26
C CYS A 498 27.87 -13.30 17.58
N ARG A 499 28.12 -14.20 16.61
CA ARG A 499 28.86 -15.45 16.81
C ARG A 499 29.74 -15.80 15.59
N PRO A 500 30.78 -15.00 15.27
CA PRO A 500 31.57 -15.16 14.04
C PRO A 500 32.22 -16.54 13.91
N ASN A 501 32.53 -17.21 15.02
CA ASN A 501 33.08 -18.58 15.02
C ASN A 501 32.14 -19.62 14.36
N LEU A 502 30.82 -19.36 14.36
CA LEU A 502 29.83 -20.24 13.72
C LEU A 502 29.64 -19.96 12.23
N LEU A 503 30.25 -18.88 11.69
CA LEU A 503 30.14 -18.54 10.27
C LEU A 503 30.73 -19.62 9.36
N ARG A 504 31.66 -20.45 9.87
CA ARG A 504 32.19 -21.65 9.20
C ARG A 504 31.11 -22.63 8.70
N LEU A 505 29.92 -22.62 9.32
CA LEU A 505 28.77 -23.42 8.90
C LEU A 505 28.15 -22.94 7.57
N PHE A 506 28.54 -21.76 7.09
CA PHE A 506 28.12 -21.19 5.81
C PHE A 506 29.25 -21.23 4.77
N GLU A 507 30.37 -21.90 5.07
CA GLU A 507 31.55 -21.97 4.20
C GLU A 507 31.77 -23.38 3.62
N GLY A 508 32.50 -23.47 2.50
CA GLY A 508 32.81 -24.74 1.84
C GLY A 508 31.57 -25.57 1.50
N PHE A 509 31.65 -26.88 1.78
CA PHE A 509 30.57 -27.84 1.56
C PHE A 509 29.37 -27.65 2.52
N ASN A 510 29.56 -26.96 3.66
CA ASN A 510 28.50 -26.75 4.64
C ASN A 510 27.31 -25.92 4.11
N LYS A 511 27.50 -25.19 3.00
CA LYS A 511 26.40 -24.49 2.30
C LYS A 511 25.30 -25.46 1.84
N ALA A 512 25.67 -26.68 1.47
CA ALA A 512 24.72 -27.71 1.04
C ALA A 512 23.75 -28.09 2.16
N ILE A 513 24.19 -28.03 3.43
CA ILE A 513 23.35 -28.28 4.60
C ILE A 513 22.19 -27.28 4.65
N TRP A 514 22.45 -26.00 4.43
CA TRP A 514 21.40 -24.97 4.46
C TRP A 514 20.44 -25.08 3.29
N VAL A 515 20.92 -25.48 2.11
CA VAL A 515 20.05 -25.80 0.97
C VAL A 515 19.16 -27.00 1.30
N ALA A 516 19.73 -28.06 1.88
CA ALA A 516 18.97 -29.23 2.30
C ALA A 516 17.95 -28.91 3.41
N VAL A 517 18.28 -28.03 4.36
CA VAL A 517 17.35 -27.56 5.40
C VAL A 517 16.16 -26.83 4.74
N VAL A 518 16.42 -25.84 3.87
CA VAL A 518 15.36 -25.07 3.21
C VAL A 518 14.47 -25.96 2.35
N LEU A 519 15.06 -26.85 1.56
CA LEU A 519 14.29 -27.80 0.75
C LEU A 519 13.55 -28.83 1.60
N GLY A 520 14.11 -29.21 2.76
CA GLY A 520 13.46 -30.11 3.72
C GLY A 520 12.18 -29.52 4.29
N PHE A 521 12.18 -28.24 4.68
CA PHE A 521 10.97 -27.53 5.11
C PHE A 521 9.93 -27.46 3.98
N GLY A 522 10.36 -27.16 2.75
CA GLY A 522 9.47 -27.19 1.58
C GLY A 522 8.88 -28.58 1.30
N LEU A 523 9.69 -29.63 1.39
CA LEU A 523 9.26 -31.01 1.19
C LEU A 523 8.25 -31.44 2.27
N ASP A 524 8.51 -31.10 3.52
CA ASP A 524 7.58 -31.41 4.61
C ASP A 524 6.23 -30.70 4.41
N TRP A 525 6.25 -29.41 4.04
CA TRP A 525 5.03 -28.69 3.73
C TRP A 525 4.29 -29.36 2.56
N PHE A 526 4.99 -29.69 1.48
CA PHE A 526 4.42 -30.40 0.32
C PHE A 526 3.75 -31.72 0.74
N LEU A 527 4.45 -32.55 1.50
CA LEU A 527 3.95 -33.86 1.94
C LEU A 527 2.75 -33.70 2.90
N THR A 528 2.80 -32.73 3.81
CA THR A 528 1.69 -32.41 4.71
C THR A 528 0.46 -31.98 3.91
N THR A 529 0.65 -31.06 2.95
CA THR A 529 -0.40 -30.56 2.07
C THR A 529 -1.00 -31.69 1.22
N TYR A 530 -0.17 -32.59 0.69
CA TYR A 530 -0.64 -33.68 -0.19
C TYR A 530 -1.27 -34.86 0.55
N PHE A 531 -0.79 -35.22 1.74
CA PHE A 531 -1.25 -36.42 2.46
C PHE A 531 -2.20 -36.14 3.62
N LEU A 532 -2.06 -35.02 4.34
CA LEU A 532 -2.82 -34.76 5.57
C LEU A 532 -4.04 -33.87 5.37
N VAL A 533 -4.05 -33.05 4.30
CA VAL A 533 -5.17 -32.18 3.94
C VAL A 533 -5.62 -32.33 2.47
N PRO A 534 -5.67 -33.55 1.90
CA PRO A 534 -6.05 -33.73 0.51
C PRO A 534 -7.53 -33.41 0.26
N GLU A 535 -7.87 -33.27 -1.01
CA GLU A 535 -9.25 -33.34 -1.45
C GLU A 535 -9.89 -34.68 -1.05
N THR A 536 -11.10 -34.64 -0.48
CA THR A 536 -11.89 -35.83 -0.12
C THR A 536 -13.32 -35.67 -0.57
N GLU A 537 -14.03 -36.78 -0.80
CA GLU A 537 -15.43 -36.72 -1.23
C GLU A 537 -16.34 -36.04 -0.20
N MET A 538 -16.04 -36.20 1.09
CA MET A 538 -16.76 -35.53 2.16
C MET A 538 -16.53 -34.01 2.14
N ALA A 539 -15.27 -33.57 1.99
CA ALA A 539 -14.95 -32.16 1.82
C ALA A 539 -15.58 -31.59 0.54
N ASN A 540 -15.67 -32.38 -0.54
CA ASN A 540 -16.37 -31.99 -1.76
C ASN A 540 -17.86 -31.70 -1.51
N ARG A 541 -18.55 -32.57 -0.77
CA ARG A 541 -19.97 -32.36 -0.43
C ARG A 541 -20.17 -31.14 0.47
N TYR A 542 -19.25 -30.90 1.42
CA TYR A 542 -19.28 -29.74 2.30
C TYR A 542 -19.05 -28.43 1.55
N LEU A 543 -18.10 -28.41 0.62
CA LEU A 543 -17.67 -27.20 -0.09
C LEU A 543 -18.44 -26.92 -1.38
N ALA A 544 -19.17 -27.89 -1.93
CA ALA A 544 -19.82 -27.77 -3.25
C ALA A 544 -20.71 -26.53 -3.37
N ASN A 545 -21.56 -26.28 -2.37
CA ASN A 545 -22.46 -25.12 -2.38
C ASN A 545 -21.66 -23.82 -2.24
N ALA A 546 -20.71 -23.77 -1.31
CA ALA A 546 -19.89 -22.59 -1.07
C ALA A 546 -19.03 -22.22 -2.28
N ILE A 547 -18.41 -23.20 -2.95
CA ILE A 547 -17.62 -22.99 -4.17
C ILE A 547 -18.51 -22.53 -5.33
N MET A 548 -19.70 -23.14 -5.48
CA MET A 548 -20.65 -22.73 -6.51
C MET A 548 -21.15 -21.30 -6.28
N GLU A 549 -21.47 -20.94 -5.03
CA GLU A 549 -21.94 -19.60 -4.67
C GLU A 549 -20.83 -18.54 -4.82
N ASN A 550 -19.63 -18.83 -4.32
CA ASN A 550 -18.51 -17.90 -4.32
C ASN A 550 -17.87 -17.73 -5.70
N TYR A 551 -17.73 -18.83 -6.47
CA TYR A 551 -16.94 -18.86 -7.69
C TYR A 551 -17.74 -19.24 -8.95
N GLY A 552 -18.96 -19.76 -8.83
CA GLY A 552 -19.73 -20.26 -9.98
C GLY A 552 -19.16 -21.54 -10.61
N LEU A 553 -18.25 -22.21 -9.89
CA LEU A 553 -17.51 -23.39 -10.34
C LEU A 553 -18.09 -24.66 -9.72
N ARG A 554 -18.00 -25.78 -10.45
CA ARG A 554 -18.27 -27.11 -9.87
C ARG A 554 -17.00 -27.75 -9.33
N MET A 555 -17.17 -28.70 -8.41
CA MET A 555 -16.03 -29.42 -7.82
C MET A 555 -15.21 -30.24 -8.83
N ASP A 556 -15.76 -30.60 -9.99
CA ASP A 556 -15.02 -31.25 -11.09
C ASP A 556 -14.15 -30.27 -11.91
N GLU A 557 -14.40 -28.97 -11.81
CA GLU A 557 -13.67 -27.91 -12.54
C GLU A 557 -12.47 -27.36 -11.77
N ILE A 558 -12.27 -27.81 -10.52
CA ILE A 558 -11.22 -27.34 -9.63
C ILE A 558 -10.42 -28.50 -9.04
N ALA A 559 -9.18 -28.18 -8.64
CA ALA A 559 -8.45 -28.96 -7.63
C ALA A 559 -8.17 -28.04 -6.44
N TYR A 560 -8.25 -28.57 -5.22
CA TYR A 560 -7.99 -27.77 -4.03
C TYR A 560 -7.34 -28.59 -2.92
N ILE A 561 -6.79 -27.85 -1.96
CA ILE A 561 -6.22 -28.37 -0.73
C ILE A 561 -6.69 -27.50 0.43
N GLY A 562 -7.11 -28.12 1.54
CA GLY A 562 -7.59 -27.40 2.70
C GLY A 562 -7.93 -28.31 3.89
N PRO A 563 -7.61 -27.90 5.13
CA PRO A 563 -7.96 -28.68 6.31
C PRO A 563 -9.47 -28.60 6.58
N LEU A 564 -10.13 -29.75 6.70
CA LEU A 564 -11.51 -29.82 7.21
C LEU A 564 -11.45 -30.23 8.68
N TYR A 565 -11.61 -29.29 9.61
CA TYR A 565 -11.41 -29.56 11.05
C TYR A 565 -12.50 -30.44 11.66
N PHE A 566 -13.73 -30.33 11.18
CA PHE A 566 -14.87 -31.10 11.68
C PHE A 566 -15.50 -31.94 10.58
N ILE A 567 -15.74 -33.20 10.91
CA ILE A 567 -16.43 -34.17 10.08
C ILE A 567 -17.76 -34.48 10.75
N THR A 568 -18.85 -34.42 10.01
CA THR A 568 -20.15 -34.90 10.49
C THR A 568 -20.33 -36.36 10.09
N ASP A 569 -20.53 -37.25 11.06
CA ASP A 569 -20.83 -38.65 10.78
C ASP A 569 -22.28 -38.83 10.28
N SER A 570 -22.59 -40.00 9.75
CA SER A 570 -23.92 -40.45 9.32
C SER A 570 -25.02 -40.33 10.39
N SER A 571 -24.66 -40.18 11.66
CA SER A 571 -25.54 -39.90 12.80
C SER A 571 -25.85 -38.41 13.03
N GLY A 572 -25.17 -37.50 12.32
CA GLY A 572 -25.28 -36.06 12.52
C GLY A 572 -24.35 -35.47 13.60
N GLU A 573 -23.54 -36.30 14.29
CA GLU A 573 -22.56 -35.81 15.28
C GLU A 573 -21.28 -35.28 14.61
N LYS A 574 -20.79 -34.14 15.11
CA LYS A 574 -19.53 -33.51 14.66
C LYS A 574 -18.34 -34.12 15.41
N HIS A 575 -17.42 -34.74 14.68
CA HIS A 575 -16.15 -35.27 15.18
C HIS A 575 -14.97 -34.46 14.66
N PHE A 576 -13.92 -34.36 15.48
CA PHE A 576 -12.66 -33.72 15.06
C PHE A 576 -11.92 -34.59 14.04
N ASN A 577 -11.55 -34.00 12.91
CA ASN A 577 -10.65 -34.63 11.96
C ASN A 577 -9.21 -34.53 12.45
N LEU A 578 -8.78 -35.53 13.23
CA LEU A 578 -7.45 -35.55 13.83
C LEU A 578 -6.33 -35.40 12.78
N ILE A 579 -6.49 -35.97 11.58
CA ILE A 579 -5.48 -35.91 10.51
C ILE A 579 -5.32 -34.46 10.00
N SER A 580 -6.42 -33.77 9.69
CA SER A 580 -6.38 -32.36 9.29
C SER A 580 -5.88 -31.45 10.42
N CYS A 581 -6.23 -31.73 11.67
CA CYS A 581 -5.72 -31.01 12.84
C CYS A 581 -4.20 -31.19 13.01
N LEU A 582 -3.67 -32.41 12.80
CA LEU A 582 -2.23 -32.66 12.83
C LEU A 582 -1.51 -31.93 11.71
N GLY A 583 -2.08 -31.92 10.49
CA GLY A 583 -1.55 -31.14 9.37
C GLY A 583 -1.50 -29.65 9.68
N MET A 584 -2.57 -29.10 10.26
CA MET A 584 -2.61 -27.70 10.67
C MET A 584 -1.63 -27.38 11.79
N ALA A 585 -1.54 -28.25 12.80
CA ALA A 585 -0.60 -28.07 13.90
C ALA A 585 0.85 -28.02 13.37
N ASN A 586 1.17 -28.84 12.37
CA ASN A 586 2.47 -28.81 11.69
C ASN A 586 2.70 -27.47 10.95
N PHE A 587 1.73 -27.01 10.14
CA PHE A 587 1.85 -25.70 9.46
C PHE A 587 2.04 -24.54 10.45
N LEU A 588 1.26 -24.51 11.54
CA LEU A 588 1.41 -23.50 12.60
C LEU A 588 2.78 -23.58 13.26
N PHE A 589 3.26 -24.79 13.58
CA PHE A 589 4.58 -25.00 14.15
C PHE A 589 5.68 -24.43 13.24
N MET A 590 5.63 -24.71 11.94
CA MET A 590 6.61 -24.18 10.97
C MET A 590 6.59 -22.66 10.89
N VAL A 591 5.39 -22.07 10.74
CA VAL A 591 5.24 -20.61 10.68
C VAL A 591 5.75 -19.94 11.96
N PHE A 592 5.39 -20.45 13.14
CA PHE A 592 5.86 -19.90 14.42
C PHE A 592 7.35 -20.14 14.64
N PHE A 593 7.89 -21.28 14.23
CA PHE A 593 9.33 -21.57 14.31
C PHE A 593 10.14 -20.62 13.42
N SER A 594 9.70 -20.41 12.18
CA SER A 594 10.29 -19.43 11.26
C SER A 594 10.20 -18.01 11.81
N PHE A 595 9.01 -17.58 12.24
CA PHE A 595 8.79 -16.24 12.81
C PHE A 595 9.64 -16.02 14.08
N GLY A 596 9.67 -17.00 14.98
CA GLY A 596 10.49 -17.00 16.20
C GLY A 596 11.98 -16.89 15.89
N THR A 597 12.47 -17.60 14.87
CA THR A 597 13.86 -17.52 14.41
C THR A 597 14.19 -16.13 13.88
N VAL A 598 13.35 -15.59 12.98
CA VAL A 598 13.53 -14.23 12.42
C VAL A 598 13.55 -13.18 13.53
N PHE A 599 12.62 -13.27 14.49
CA PHE A 599 12.51 -12.31 15.59
C PHE A 599 13.68 -12.42 16.57
N PHE A 600 14.03 -13.63 17.00
CA PHE A 600 15.15 -13.88 17.91
C PHE A 600 16.48 -13.42 17.31
N CYS A 601 16.78 -13.87 16.08
CA CYS A 601 18.01 -13.49 15.38
C CYS A 601 18.03 -11.99 15.07
N GLY A 602 16.91 -11.41 14.66
CA GLY A 602 16.76 -9.97 14.41
C GLY A 602 17.04 -9.11 15.64
N ILE A 603 16.39 -9.40 16.77
CA ILE A 603 16.59 -8.66 18.03
C ILE A 603 18.00 -8.86 18.56
N SER A 604 18.52 -10.09 18.55
CA SER A 604 19.86 -10.37 19.08
C SER A 604 20.92 -9.66 18.27
N THR A 605 20.78 -9.67 16.94
CA THR A 605 21.65 -8.91 16.02
C THR A 605 21.55 -7.42 16.30
N TYR A 606 20.33 -6.87 16.44
CA TYR A 606 20.11 -5.47 16.80
C TYR A 606 20.84 -5.07 18.08
N ARG A 607 20.63 -5.82 19.17
CA ARG A 607 21.24 -5.54 20.48
C ARG A 607 22.76 -5.53 20.40
N LYS A 608 23.37 -6.54 19.75
CA LYS A 608 24.83 -6.65 19.62
C LYS A 608 25.40 -5.53 18.75
N MET A 609 24.71 -5.17 17.66
CA MET A 609 25.11 -4.05 16.81
C MET A 609 25.09 -2.71 17.54
N GLN A 610 24.07 -2.46 18.38
CA GLN A 610 24.00 -1.23 19.18
C GLN A 610 25.16 -1.13 20.18
N GLN A 611 25.54 -2.25 20.80
CA GLN A 611 26.67 -2.30 21.73
C GLN A 611 28.02 -2.05 21.03
N GLN A 612 28.20 -2.54 19.80
CA GLN A 612 29.44 -2.39 19.04
C GLN A 612 29.57 -1.02 18.36
N LEU A 613 28.47 -0.28 18.19
CA LEU A 613 28.41 0.99 17.45
C LEU A 613 29.29 2.12 18.03
N SER A 614 29.75 1.97 19.28
CA SER A 614 30.68 2.87 19.97
C SER A 614 32.16 2.55 19.73
N ILE A 615 32.49 1.34 19.24
CA ILE A 615 33.86 0.79 19.21
C ILE A 615 34.41 0.69 17.76
N VAL A 616 33.55 0.60 16.74
CA VAL A 616 33.98 0.39 15.33
C VAL A 616 34.34 1.67 14.58
N THR A 617 35.29 1.56 13.64
CA THR A 617 35.73 2.63 12.73
C THR A 617 34.57 3.18 11.87
N GLN A 618 34.66 4.46 11.47
CA GLN A 618 33.62 5.20 10.73
C GLN A 618 33.10 4.47 9.49
N ARG A 619 33.98 3.81 8.72
CA ARG A 619 33.64 3.11 7.48
C ARG A 619 32.81 1.85 7.72
N THR A 620 33.22 1.03 8.68
CA THR A 620 32.49 -0.18 9.10
C THR A 620 31.15 0.18 9.76
N ARG A 621 31.11 1.27 10.52
CA ARG A 621 29.88 1.81 11.13
C ARG A 621 28.81 2.20 10.10
N ILE A 622 29.21 2.70 8.92
CA ILE A 622 28.30 3.08 7.85
C ILE A 622 27.70 1.85 7.18
N LEU A 623 28.53 0.89 6.75
CA LEU A 623 28.08 -0.36 6.14
C LEU A 623 27.17 -1.17 7.07
N GLN A 624 27.54 -1.28 8.36
CA GLN A 624 26.76 -1.98 9.37
C GLN A 624 25.37 -1.34 9.59
N LYS A 625 25.27 -0.01 9.66
CA LYS A 625 23.96 0.66 9.74
C LYS A 625 23.13 0.52 8.45
N GLN A 626 23.76 0.37 7.28
CA GLN A 626 23.03 0.13 6.04
C GLN A 626 22.42 -1.27 5.99
N LEU A 627 23.21 -2.29 6.33
CA LEU A 627 22.74 -3.66 6.49
C LEU A 627 21.66 -3.74 7.57
N PHE A 628 21.76 -2.92 8.63
CA PHE A 628 20.77 -2.82 9.69
C PHE A 628 19.41 -2.23 9.27
N LEU A 629 19.37 -1.13 8.49
CA LEU A 629 18.08 -0.62 8.02
C LEU A 629 17.47 -1.55 6.96
N THR A 630 18.30 -2.14 6.11
CA THR A 630 17.87 -3.17 5.16
C THR A 630 17.25 -4.34 5.92
N LEU A 631 17.86 -4.78 7.03
CA LEU A 631 17.33 -5.81 7.92
C LEU A 631 15.95 -5.42 8.47
N ILE A 632 15.79 -4.21 9.02
CA ILE A 632 14.49 -3.76 9.57
C ILE A 632 13.40 -3.81 8.48
N VAL A 633 13.67 -3.25 7.30
CA VAL A 633 12.68 -3.19 6.23
C VAL A 633 12.38 -4.59 5.68
N GLN A 634 13.41 -5.44 5.54
CA GLN A 634 13.25 -6.84 5.16
C GLN A 634 12.57 -7.70 6.23
N THR A 635 12.55 -7.29 7.50
CA THR A 635 11.70 -7.94 8.52
C THR A 635 10.26 -7.49 8.39
N ILE A 636 10.03 -6.21 8.08
CA ILE A 636 8.69 -5.61 8.00
C ILE A 636 7.89 -6.13 6.79
N VAL A 637 8.52 -6.25 5.62
CA VAL A 637 7.82 -6.66 4.38
C VAL A 637 7.18 -8.05 4.50
N PRO A 638 7.90 -9.13 4.86
CA PRO A 638 7.29 -10.43 5.06
C PRO A 638 6.23 -10.46 6.18
N ILE A 639 6.35 -9.61 7.22
CA ILE A 639 5.33 -9.52 8.27
C ILE A 639 3.98 -9.13 7.69
N PHE A 640 3.95 -8.09 6.86
CA PHE A 640 2.71 -7.57 6.28
C PHE A 640 2.20 -8.40 5.11
N PHE A 641 3.08 -8.95 4.28
CA PHE A 641 2.69 -9.61 3.03
C PHE A 641 2.65 -11.14 3.11
N MET A 642 3.28 -11.77 4.11
CA MET A 642 3.28 -13.23 4.30
C MET A 642 2.71 -13.65 5.65
N TYR A 643 3.29 -13.19 6.77
CA TYR A 643 2.94 -13.71 8.10
C TYR A 643 1.54 -13.29 8.56
N ILE A 644 1.15 -12.01 8.47
CA ILE A 644 -0.17 -11.54 8.90
C ILE A 644 -1.31 -12.17 8.07
N PRO A 645 -1.26 -12.17 6.71
CA PRO A 645 -2.31 -12.77 5.89
C PRO A 645 -2.51 -14.27 6.18
N ILE A 646 -1.42 -15.03 6.31
CA ILE A 646 -1.46 -16.48 6.62
C ILE A 646 -1.95 -16.72 8.04
N PHE A 647 -1.51 -15.93 9.01
CA PHE A 647 -1.97 -16.05 10.40
C PHE A 647 -3.49 -15.83 10.49
N PHE A 648 -3.99 -14.82 9.80
CA PHE A 648 -5.44 -14.58 9.71
C PHE A 648 -6.17 -15.73 9.00
N LEU A 649 -5.62 -16.22 7.87
CA LEU A 649 -6.19 -17.36 7.14
C LEU A 649 -6.27 -18.61 8.02
N PHE A 650 -5.22 -18.92 8.78
CA PHE A 650 -5.16 -20.09 9.66
C PHE A 650 -6.06 -19.98 10.90
N LEU A 651 -6.27 -18.77 11.41
CA LEU A 651 -7.20 -18.53 12.52
C LEU A 651 -8.67 -18.53 12.08
N SER A 652 -8.96 -18.12 10.84
CA SER A 652 -10.33 -17.96 10.35
C SER A 652 -11.24 -19.15 10.62
N PRO A 653 -10.83 -20.42 10.43
CA PRO A 653 -11.73 -21.55 10.62
C PRO A 653 -11.89 -21.96 12.09
N LEU A 654 -10.97 -21.53 12.98
CA LEU A 654 -11.09 -21.76 14.42
C LEU A 654 -12.18 -20.89 15.05
N PHE A 655 -12.51 -19.78 14.41
CA PHE A 655 -13.54 -18.83 14.82
C PHE A 655 -14.76 -18.85 13.89
N GLU A 656 -14.82 -19.81 12.95
CA GLU A 656 -15.87 -19.92 11.92
C GLU A 656 -16.08 -18.61 11.14
N LEU A 657 -14.99 -17.90 10.81
CA LEU A 657 -15.05 -16.65 10.04
C LEU A 657 -15.25 -16.95 8.55
N GLU A 658 -16.47 -16.71 8.07
CA GLU A 658 -16.89 -16.89 6.67
C GLU A 658 -16.53 -15.67 5.82
N ILE A 659 -15.29 -15.64 5.33
CA ILE A 659 -14.77 -14.58 4.45
C ILE A 659 -15.10 -14.90 2.98
N GLY A 660 -15.37 -16.17 2.65
CA GLY A 660 -15.72 -16.60 1.30
C GLY A 660 -14.62 -16.27 0.28
N ALA A 661 -15.01 -15.86 -0.93
CA ALA A 661 -14.06 -15.46 -1.98
C ALA A 661 -13.22 -14.21 -1.63
N ASN A 662 -13.55 -13.44 -0.59
CA ASN A 662 -12.74 -12.28 -0.22
C ASN A 662 -11.38 -12.68 0.35
N ALA A 663 -11.20 -13.94 0.80
CA ALA A 663 -9.92 -14.43 1.28
C ALA A 663 -8.83 -14.49 0.18
N ASN A 664 -9.20 -14.29 -1.09
CA ASN A 664 -8.28 -14.02 -2.20
C ASN A 664 -7.32 -12.84 -1.96
N PHE A 665 -7.61 -11.93 -1.01
CA PHE A 665 -6.63 -10.91 -0.60
C PHE A 665 -5.31 -11.52 -0.08
N VAL A 666 -5.37 -12.75 0.47
CA VAL A 666 -4.19 -13.49 0.91
C VAL A 666 -3.34 -13.87 -0.31
N SER A 667 -3.94 -14.41 -1.38
CA SER A 667 -3.24 -14.72 -2.63
C SER A 667 -2.58 -13.46 -3.23
N ILE A 668 -3.30 -12.34 -3.28
CA ILE A 668 -2.76 -11.05 -3.75
C ILE A 668 -1.55 -10.62 -2.92
N SER A 669 -1.64 -10.72 -1.59
CA SER A 669 -0.56 -10.34 -0.68
C SER A 669 0.70 -11.19 -0.92
N LEU A 670 0.50 -12.49 -1.12
CA LEU A 670 1.57 -13.46 -1.36
C LEU A 670 2.21 -13.26 -2.75
N ALA A 671 1.43 -12.97 -3.79
CA ALA A 671 1.91 -12.70 -5.15
C ALA A 671 2.82 -11.46 -5.23
N LEU A 672 2.59 -10.46 -4.37
CA LEU A 672 3.38 -9.22 -4.33
C LEU A 672 4.72 -9.38 -3.59
N TYR A 673 4.83 -10.35 -2.68
CA TYR A 673 6.02 -10.50 -1.84
C TYR A 673 7.33 -10.69 -2.63
N PRO A 674 7.42 -11.61 -3.63
CA PRO A 674 8.62 -11.81 -4.43
C PRO A 674 9.09 -10.58 -5.22
N VAL A 675 8.21 -9.59 -5.40
CA VAL A 675 8.51 -8.31 -6.05
C VAL A 675 9.12 -7.33 -5.04
N LEU A 676 8.54 -7.26 -3.84
CA LEU A 676 8.88 -6.24 -2.85
C LEU A 676 10.25 -6.49 -2.19
N ASP A 677 10.59 -7.74 -1.83
CA ASP A 677 11.86 -8.03 -1.18
C ASP A 677 13.10 -7.64 -2.03
N PRO A 678 13.23 -8.03 -3.32
CA PRO A 678 14.38 -7.63 -4.12
C PRO A 678 14.41 -6.12 -4.37
N LEU A 679 13.26 -5.43 -4.43
CA LEU A 679 13.24 -3.96 -4.48
C LEU A 679 13.85 -3.34 -3.24
N VAL A 680 13.57 -3.87 -2.04
CA VAL A 680 14.21 -3.44 -0.80
C VAL A 680 15.73 -3.63 -0.91
N ALA A 681 16.19 -4.79 -1.38
CA ALA A 681 17.62 -5.03 -1.56
C ALA A 681 18.27 -4.06 -2.57
N ILE A 682 17.67 -3.86 -3.74
CA ILE A 682 18.18 -2.93 -4.78
C ILE A 682 18.20 -1.49 -4.25
N TYR A 683 17.18 -1.09 -3.49
CA TYR A 683 17.02 0.26 -3.01
C TYR A 683 17.99 0.60 -1.88
N PHE A 684 18.17 -0.29 -0.90
CA PHE A 684 18.98 0.00 0.27
C PHE A 684 20.47 -0.30 0.07
N ILE A 685 20.84 -1.25 -0.80
CA ILE A 685 22.26 -1.54 -1.10
C ILE A 685 22.80 -0.50 -2.08
N SER A 686 23.70 0.33 -1.57
CA SER A 686 24.25 1.50 -2.26
C SER A 686 24.82 1.19 -3.66
N ASP A 687 25.61 0.13 -3.79
CA ASP A 687 26.26 -0.27 -5.04
C ASP A 687 25.24 -0.68 -6.12
N TYR A 688 24.12 -1.27 -5.69
CA TYR A 688 23.04 -1.71 -6.59
C TYR A 688 22.21 -0.51 -7.05
N ARG A 689 21.77 0.33 -6.11
CA ARG A 689 21.01 1.55 -6.41
C ARG A 689 21.76 2.50 -7.35
N GLU A 690 23.06 2.68 -7.14
CA GLU A 690 23.87 3.57 -7.98
C GLU A 690 24.06 3.02 -9.40
N ALA A 691 24.23 1.70 -9.54
CA ALA A 691 24.31 1.07 -10.85
C ALA A 691 23.01 1.25 -11.65
N VAL A 692 21.85 1.08 -11.01
CA VAL A 692 20.53 1.31 -11.64
C VAL A 692 20.36 2.79 -12.03
N LYS A 693 20.69 3.73 -11.14
CA LYS A 693 20.63 5.18 -11.46
C LYS A 693 21.52 5.56 -12.64
N ASN A 694 22.71 4.99 -12.72
CA ASN A 694 23.65 5.26 -13.82
C ASN A 694 23.18 4.66 -15.14
N PHE A 695 22.51 3.51 -15.12
CA PHE A 695 21.87 2.92 -16.29
C PHE A 695 20.78 3.85 -16.86
N PHE A 696 19.84 4.31 -16.01
CA PHE A 696 18.77 5.23 -16.46
C PHE A 696 19.30 6.60 -16.93
N LYS A 697 20.37 7.11 -16.32
CA LYS A 697 21.02 8.36 -16.78
C LYS A 697 21.68 8.24 -18.16
N LYS A 698 22.13 7.04 -18.56
CA LYS A 698 22.69 6.80 -19.89
C LYS A 698 21.60 6.63 -20.95
N CYS A 699 20.42 6.13 -20.56
CA CYS A 699 19.28 5.93 -21.46
C CYS A 699 18.46 7.21 -21.68
N LEU A 700 18.61 8.23 -20.83
CA LEU A 700 18.01 9.55 -21.05
C LEU A 700 18.87 10.36 -22.06
N PRO A 701 18.28 10.93 -23.12
CA PRO A 701 19.02 11.76 -24.06
C PRO A 701 19.67 12.93 -23.33
N LYS A 702 20.98 13.14 -23.55
CA LYS A 702 21.67 14.33 -23.05
C LYS A 702 20.96 15.55 -23.64
N LYS A 703 20.37 16.38 -22.77
CA LYS A 703 19.94 17.72 -23.16
C LYS A 703 21.19 18.46 -23.64
N HIS A 704 21.30 18.74 -24.94
CA HIS A 704 22.36 19.59 -25.47
C HIS A 704 22.24 20.95 -24.79
N SER A 705 23.11 21.23 -23.82
CA SER A 705 23.41 22.59 -23.43
C SER A 705 24.24 23.18 -24.56
N SER A 706 23.59 23.89 -25.47
CA SER A 706 24.24 24.81 -26.40
C SER A 706 25.13 25.75 -25.59
N GLY A 707 26.43 25.72 -25.89
CA GLY A 707 27.43 26.55 -25.23
C GLY A 707 27.14 28.02 -25.49
N LEU A 708 27.02 28.81 -24.42
CA LEU A 708 27.32 30.23 -24.49
C LEU A 708 28.82 30.35 -24.18
N VAL A 709 29.61 30.49 -25.23
CA VAL A 709 30.98 31.01 -25.14
C VAL A 709 30.83 32.49 -24.79
N SER A 710 31.15 32.86 -23.55
CA SER A 710 31.41 34.24 -23.18
C SER A 710 32.92 34.44 -23.18
N THR A 711 33.40 35.05 -24.26
CA THR A 711 34.72 35.66 -24.41
C THR A 711 34.96 36.68 -23.31
N GLY A 712 35.94 36.40 -22.45
CA GLY A 712 36.41 37.30 -21.40
C GLY A 712 37.85 37.00 -21.01
N LEU A 713 38.74 36.93 -22.00
CA LEU A 713 40.18 36.72 -21.81
C LEU A 713 40.97 37.34 -22.99
N VAL A 714 40.70 38.60 -23.29
CA VAL A 714 41.57 39.49 -24.09
C VAL A 714 41.44 40.90 -23.52
N LEU A 715 42.17 41.20 -22.44
CA LEU A 715 42.43 42.56 -21.95
C LEU A 715 43.62 42.51 -20.98
N ASN A 716 44.75 41.97 -21.44
CA ASN A 716 46.05 42.03 -20.75
C ASN A 716 47.23 42.08 -21.73
N ALA A 717 47.02 42.75 -22.86
CA ALA A 717 48.09 43.12 -23.79
C ALA A 717 47.63 44.36 -24.56
N ILE A 718 47.84 45.53 -23.96
CA ILE A 718 48.08 46.88 -24.53
C ILE A 718 48.11 47.82 -23.31
N SER A 719 49.25 47.89 -22.64
CA SER A 719 49.65 49.04 -21.80
C SER A 719 51.16 48.98 -21.54
N SER A 720 51.95 48.97 -22.61
CA SER A 720 53.40 49.20 -22.53
C SER A 720 53.93 49.61 -23.91
N THR A 721 53.60 50.84 -24.33
CA THR A 721 54.41 51.72 -25.20
C THR A 721 53.68 53.05 -25.36
N SER A 722 54.43 54.14 -25.13
CA SER A 722 54.10 55.58 -25.13
C SER A 722 53.23 56.09 -23.98
#